data_AF-A0A0M3UGM3-F1
#
_entry.id   AF-A0A0M3UGM3-F1
#
_cell.length_a   1.000
_cell.length_b   1.000
_cell.length_c   1.000
_cell.angle_alpha   90.00
_cell.angle_beta   90.00
_cell.angle_gamma   90.00
#
_symmetry.space_group_name_H-M   'P 1'
#
loop_
_entity.id
_entity.type
_entity.pdbx_description
1 polymer ?
#
loop_
_entity_poly.entity_id
_entity_poly.type
_entity_poly.pdbx_seq_one_letter_code
_entity_poly.pdbx_strand_id
1 'polypeptide(L)'
;MPPLDPQVHAARKAKRETQNINITLYIASLFMVAAAALFVVSSLPVSARLVGVWLGTAVFYGAGLVLHAATPRLRPAALAFVGTALAIVPFAGLATYNLGFPNAPAVWLLTSLVGTAAYVVAAVRLGSRLVVYLSLAFLISTAWSSGAVLGAALSWYFTALIVIAAVLSLAGRVLGNRIASQSPVLGLFAKPLSDLGPWFAPVGLVSSLAFPLGLNAADHAMVLLAGTLFYGVMGWVDPPRLRRANYLGLRLSLTIAAPFVGWLMGESLAFAAGAITLTLAVQTLIVACFHSRIGKWLGRAVWPVGDVFLSLPLAAGLSLLWSAGIAFSGHDGGAWVWSPALPLLVVLLAAMAAVPAMLPRGEWLPLPALGAAVLSSGWLAAQDWAMVLAAALIYSVARFLSSKERRIRGVMLVAARIVLTGLATSLLAAYLPAQSGKAEVIIAVVVVMAAGQLFADTLLGMFGRPNKVTAASGTSWAVLGTVLIVAQAVAFRATDQGAWEPTVPVAATAFLIAVLALGAAACAHSWVFLPRGQRYAGAEIMAPAFLAVAGICAGVVFGASGTVVGAASLTLFLAVTGWRLRAQPEPTHRWIYWWCARGASLLLAMAVFALWREHMPVDVSAEVSLWLVVLFVLGGQLLILAGSMWRGNTVAGFSFDVCATVAATLLLATFQMIANPDGHWTQTLVVALVVAALGLVGCAYALRSPAPGVAQWAAPLAMTAIAGMALQHRQSFEIAAALVAVTAGVCAVRGLRHRSRSAYFLLARIASTALIAVLVTDITGSPTIQTLVLSGVLIAQLGVQWLAGSPAARRIVGESLVWKASLWLLLLAQVMAPIAYVIAAGGLDRQGSGLRWVVALELLLLAASAILAQSTLGQRGASYLAILTVAGGAAIMAPVLPPGITTLVLILISVAVNLWGCLFRVQRAEMRWYGPAAAAAFLFAALLVDGAAPAGTLAIMWLAAGLAFIAAAHLQRLPWLTLPGALMVLVAAVLVRVQILELGHLEGIAALSAFGVAVGSLYLVRMLLWELASVVPVQRWSLVGVALVSGAGFSLLAMADHKAILGGALAFTAVAALACVETPGHRRPNAVDLAVVATALIWFIASSAYVDGGMFWLVEWCALALGALAVRRHIYRLPQECKALLVAAGSVASFGALLTMFGGDTLQQAVSLLLFVALLVAGLSIDERLFTIWGAIGVSASVLWYWRGFTFVLLAVLALLLIGLAIWRLNRKPPHNGDDGGSPSVKPAPATTAATPVAPGPPK
;
A
#
# COMPACT_ATOMS: atom_id res chain seq x y z
N MET A 1 12.04 10.04 -55.65
CA MET A 1 13.35 9.43 -55.93
C MET A 1 13.60 9.54 -57.42
N PRO A 2 14.73 10.13 -57.89
CA PRO A 2 15.09 10.04 -59.30
C PRO A 2 15.46 8.57 -59.64
N PRO A 3 15.29 8.12 -60.90
CA PRO A 3 15.64 6.76 -61.29
C PRO A 3 17.14 6.55 -61.10
N LEU A 4 17.50 5.48 -60.38
CA LEU A 4 18.88 5.09 -60.15
C LEU A 4 19.51 4.63 -61.47
N ASP A 5 20.71 5.16 -61.74
CA ASP A 5 21.58 4.89 -62.87
C ASP A 5 21.69 3.35 -63.18
N PRO A 6 21.52 2.90 -64.43
CA PRO A 6 21.61 1.48 -64.81
C PRO A 6 22.93 0.82 -64.39
N GLN A 7 24.02 1.58 -64.28
CA GLN A 7 25.31 1.07 -63.82
C GLN A 7 25.29 0.68 -62.33
N VAL A 8 24.53 1.39 -61.49
CA VAL A 8 24.35 1.08 -60.06
C VAL A 8 23.47 -0.15 -59.89
N HIS A 9 22.47 -0.35 -60.76
CA HIS A 9 21.67 -1.57 -60.80
C HIS A 9 22.49 -2.79 -61.24
N ALA A 10 23.35 -2.65 -62.27
CA ALA A 10 24.25 -3.71 -62.71
C ALA A 10 25.28 -4.06 -61.62
N ALA A 11 25.85 -3.07 -60.93
CA ALA A 11 26.77 -3.28 -59.81
C ALA A 11 26.08 -3.94 -58.60
N ARG A 12 24.84 -3.53 -58.27
CA ARG A 12 24.04 -4.19 -57.21
C ARG A 12 23.66 -5.62 -57.60
N LYS A 13 23.33 -5.88 -58.87
CA LYS A 13 23.03 -7.23 -59.37
C LYS A 13 24.27 -8.12 -59.34
N ALA A 14 25.42 -7.64 -59.79
CA ALA A 14 26.70 -8.36 -59.70
C ALA A 14 27.13 -8.63 -58.25
N LYS A 15 26.89 -7.68 -57.33
CA LYS A 15 27.14 -7.86 -55.89
C LYS A 15 26.19 -8.88 -55.27
N ARG A 16 24.90 -8.85 -55.61
CA ARG A 16 23.89 -9.85 -55.19
C ARG A 16 24.20 -11.23 -55.76
N GLU A 17 24.63 -11.33 -57.01
CA GLU A 17 25.00 -12.59 -57.63
C GLU A 17 26.25 -13.20 -57.00
N THR A 18 27.29 -12.39 -56.74
CA THR A 18 28.48 -12.82 -55.99
C THR A 18 28.11 -13.28 -54.57
N GLN A 19 27.19 -12.56 -53.92
CA GLN A 19 26.69 -12.91 -52.59
C GLN A 19 25.88 -14.21 -52.61
N ASN A 20 25.02 -14.44 -53.61
CA ASN A 20 24.26 -15.66 -53.79
C ASN A 20 25.16 -16.87 -54.10
N ILE A 21 26.22 -16.67 -54.89
CA ILE A 21 27.24 -17.71 -55.14
C ILE A 21 27.93 -18.08 -53.83
N ASN A 22 28.38 -17.10 -53.04
CA ASN A 22 28.99 -17.36 -51.74
C ASN A 22 28.02 -18.05 -50.77
N ILE A 23 26.74 -17.64 -50.73
CA ILE A 23 25.71 -18.30 -49.93
C ILE A 23 25.51 -19.77 -50.37
N THR A 24 25.45 -20.03 -51.68
CA THR A 24 25.30 -21.39 -52.22
C THR A 24 26.50 -22.27 -51.83
N LEU A 25 27.71 -21.73 -51.92
CA LEU A 25 28.93 -22.40 -51.48
C LEU A 25 28.96 -22.64 -49.96
N TYR A 26 28.46 -21.71 -49.16
CA TYR A 26 28.34 -21.91 -47.71
C TYR A 26 27.29 -22.96 -47.34
N ILE A 27 26.15 -22.98 -48.03
CA ILE A 27 25.12 -24.03 -47.85
C ILE A 27 25.68 -25.39 -48.25
N ALA A 28 26.40 -25.49 -49.36
CA ALA A 28 27.01 -26.74 -49.80
C ALA A 28 28.10 -27.22 -48.82
N SER A 29 28.92 -26.29 -48.30
CA SER A 29 29.86 -26.59 -47.20
C SER A 29 29.13 -27.07 -45.94
N LEU A 30 28.02 -26.44 -45.56
CA LEU A 30 27.22 -26.83 -44.40
C LEU A 30 26.67 -28.25 -44.55
N PHE A 31 26.16 -28.59 -45.73
CA PHE A 31 25.68 -29.93 -46.05
C PHE A 31 26.80 -30.97 -46.05
N MET A 32 28.00 -30.61 -46.50
CA MET A 32 29.15 -31.51 -46.46
C MET A 32 29.64 -31.78 -45.02
N VAL A 33 29.63 -30.76 -44.17
CA VAL A 33 29.95 -30.91 -42.73
C VAL A 33 28.90 -31.75 -42.03
N ALA A 34 27.61 -31.51 -42.31
CA ALA A 34 26.51 -32.32 -41.80
C ALA A 34 26.62 -33.77 -42.27
N ALA A 35 26.96 -34.01 -43.54
CA ALA A 35 27.21 -35.35 -44.06
C ALA A 35 28.34 -36.08 -43.33
N ALA A 36 29.46 -35.39 -43.08
CA ALA A 36 30.59 -35.95 -42.35
C ALA A 36 30.20 -36.31 -40.90
N ALA A 37 29.49 -35.43 -40.19
CA ALA A 37 29.00 -35.68 -38.83
C ALA A 37 28.15 -36.95 -38.71
N LEU A 38 27.39 -37.21 -39.77
CA LEU A 38 26.27 -38.14 -39.79
C LEU A 38 26.79 -39.48 -40.37
N PHE A 39 27.86 -39.44 -41.18
CA PHE A 39 28.72 -40.58 -41.56
C PHE A 39 29.44 -41.19 -40.36
N VAL A 40 29.90 -40.38 -39.38
CA VAL A 40 30.53 -40.88 -38.15
C VAL A 40 29.59 -41.76 -37.33
N VAL A 41 28.30 -41.45 -37.34
CA VAL A 41 27.25 -42.14 -36.57
C VAL A 41 26.64 -43.34 -37.33
N SER A 42 27.05 -43.56 -38.59
CA SER A 42 26.56 -44.67 -39.42
C SER A 42 27.00 -46.05 -38.89
N SER A 43 26.27 -47.11 -39.27
CA SER A 43 26.56 -48.50 -38.91
C SER A 43 27.73 -49.14 -39.67
N LEU A 44 28.50 -48.35 -40.42
CA LEU A 44 29.65 -48.84 -41.20
C LEU A 44 30.80 -49.36 -40.32
N PRO A 45 31.70 -50.20 -40.86
CA PRO A 45 32.87 -50.67 -40.15
C PRO A 45 33.70 -49.51 -39.57
N VAL A 46 34.17 -49.72 -38.35
CA VAL A 46 34.87 -48.75 -37.49
C VAL A 46 36.08 -48.12 -38.19
N SER A 47 36.92 -48.94 -38.83
CA SER A 47 38.10 -48.51 -39.60
C SER A 47 37.75 -47.68 -40.84
N ALA A 48 36.68 -48.04 -41.54
CA ALA A 48 36.22 -47.33 -42.74
C ALA A 48 35.70 -45.93 -42.42
N ARG A 49 34.98 -45.77 -41.29
CA ARG A 49 34.53 -44.46 -40.81
C ARG A 49 35.69 -43.56 -40.38
N LEU A 50 36.64 -44.12 -39.63
CA LEU A 50 37.81 -43.36 -39.15
C LEU A 50 38.68 -42.86 -40.30
N VAL A 51 39.05 -43.74 -41.22
CA VAL A 51 39.88 -43.41 -42.38
C VAL A 51 39.13 -42.46 -43.32
N GLY A 52 37.84 -42.70 -43.57
CA GLY A 52 37.03 -41.89 -44.46
C GLY A 52 36.92 -40.42 -44.04
N VAL A 53 36.71 -40.14 -42.74
CA VAL A 53 36.60 -38.76 -42.25
C VAL A 53 37.92 -38.01 -42.27
N TRP A 54 39.01 -38.64 -41.79
CA TRP A 54 40.33 -38.00 -41.81
C TRP A 54 40.85 -37.78 -43.23
N LEU A 55 40.62 -38.75 -44.13
CA LEU A 55 40.99 -38.64 -45.53
C LEU A 55 40.18 -37.54 -46.24
N GLY A 56 38.85 -37.49 -46.03
CA GLY A 56 38.01 -36.41 -46.55
C GLY A 56 38.47 -35.03 -46.05
N THR A 57 38.79 -34.92 -44.76
CA THR A 57 39.31 -33.68 -44.16
C THR A 57 40.63 -33.26 -44.81
N ALA A 58 41.58 -34.17 -44.97
CA ALA A 58 42.88 -33.90 -45.59
C ALA A 58 42.74 -33.48 -47.07
N VAL A 59 41.87 -34.17 -47.83
CA VAL A 59 41.62 -33.87 -49.25
C VAL A 59 41.00 -32.49 -49.42
N PHE A 60 39.93 -32.15 -48.68
CA PHE A 60 39.31 -30.83 -48.79
C PHE A 60 40.25 -29.70 -48.31
N TYR A 61 41.06 -29.94 -47.27
CA TYR A 61 42.01 -28.96 -46.76
C TYR A 61 43.15 -28.70 -47.76
N GLY A 62 43.77 -29.77 -48.25
CA GLY A 62 44.85 -29.69 -49.24
C GLY A 62 44.38 -29.11 -50.56
N ALA A 63 43.27 -29.61 -51.11
CA ALA A 63 42.69 -29.09 -52.34
C ALA A 63 42.30 -27.61 -52.21
N GLY A 64 41.73 -27.20 -51.07
CA GLY A 64 41.40 -25.80 -50.81
C GLY A 64 42.62 -24.89 -50.76
N LEU A 65 43.71 -25.27 -50.08
CA LEU A 65 44.95 -24.48 -50.02
C LEU A 65 45.65 -24.40 -51.38
N VAL A 66 45.70 -25.51 -52.13
CA VAL A 66 46.26 -25.55 -53.49
C VAL A 66 45.43 -24.67 -54.44
N LEU A 67 44.11 -24.76 -54.39
CA LEU A 67 43.21 -23.95 -55.23
C LEU A 67 43.33 -22.45 -54.94
N HIS A 68 43.52 -22.08 -53.65
CA HIS A 68 43.76 -20.70 -53.24
C HIS A 68 45.06 -20.12 -53.82
N ALA A 69 46.11 -20.94 -53.86
CA ALA A 69 47.43 -20.56 -54.37
C ALA A 69 47.49 -20.58 -55.91
N ALA A 70 46.80 -21.52 -56.56
CA ALA A 70 46.88 -21.74 -58.00
C ALA A 70 46.02 -20.77 -58.83
N THR A 71 44.86 -20.32 -58.33
CA THR A 71 43.92 -19.50 -59.12
C THR A 71 43.22 -18.38 -58.33
N PRO A 72 43.39 -17.09 -58.70
CA PRO A 72 42.71 -15.98 -58.02
C PRO A 72 41.18 -16.04 -58.12
N ARG A 73 40.66 -16.59 -59.23
CA ARG A 73 39.21 -16.68 -59.53
C ARG A 73 38.46 -17.65 -58.62
N LEU A 74 39.12 -18.67 -58.10
CA LEU A 74 38.51 -19.70 -57.26
C LEU A 74 38.76 -19.48 -55.77
N ARG A 75 39.33 -18.33 -55.36
CA ARG A 75 39.55 -18.00 -53.93
C ARG A 75 38.29 -18.14 -53.06
N PRO A 76 37.07 -17.75 -53.49
CA PRO A 76 35.86 -17.99 -52.69
C PRO A 76 35.55 -19.48 -52.52
N ALA A 77 35.77 -20.30 -53.55
CA ALA A 77 35.60 -21.75 -53.49
C ALA A 77 36.69 -22.43 -52.64
N ALA A 78 37.93 -21.96 -52.75
CA ALA A 78 39.05 -22.39 -51.92
C ALA A 78 38.81 -22.09 -50.44
N LEU A 79 38.28 -20.91 -50.11
CA LEU A 79 37.87 -20.56 -48.75
C LEU A 79 36.73 -21.45 -48.23
N ALA A 80 35.78 -21.81 -49.09
CA ALA A 80 34.72 -22.75 -48.74
C ALA A 80 35.32 -24.14 -48.46
N PHE A 81 36.18 -24.69 -49.31
CA PHE A 81 36.80 -26.01 -49.11
C PHE A 81 37.70 -26.09 -47.88
N VAL A 82 38.59 -25.10 -47.67
CA VAL A 82 39.39 -25.04 -46.45
C VAL A 82 38.47 -24.88 -45.23
N GLY A 83 37.42 -24.06 -45.33
CA GLY A 83 36.41 -23.91 -44.28
C GLY A 83 35.63 -25.21 -43.98
N THR A 84 35.25 -25.97 -45.01
CA THR A 84 34.58 -27.27 -44.89
C THR A 84 35.48 -28.26 -44.18
N ALA A 85 36.74 -28.39 -44.63
CA ALA A 85 37.69 -29.30 -44.01
C ALA A 85 37.94 -28.95 -42.53
N LEU A 86 38.18 -27.67 -42.25
CA LEU A 86 38.38 -27.19 -40.89
C LEU A 86 37.15 -27.42 -39.99
N ALA A 87 35.93 -27.35 -40.55
CA ALA A 87 34.69 -27.67 -39.85
C ALA A 87 34.43 -29.17 -39.66
N ILE A 88 35.08 -30.05 -40.46
CA ILE A 88 34.99 -31.52 -40.29
C ILE A 88 35.90 -32.01 -39.15
N VAL A 89 36.99 -31.30 -38.82
CA VAL A 89 37.97 -31.68 -37.79
C VAL A 89 37.35 -32.14 -36.45
N PRO A 90 36.34 -31.46 -35.86
CA PRO A 90 35.73 -31.92 -34.60
C PRO A 90 35.01 -33.26 -34.74
N PHE A 91 34.39 -33.52 -35.89
CA PHE A 91 33.74 -34.79 -36.21
C PHE A 91 34.76 -35.89 -36.44
N ALA A 92 35.91 -35.57 -37.02
CA ALA A 92 37.04 -36.49 -37.10
C ALA A 92 37.53 -36.91 -35.70
N GLY A 93 37.60 -35.98 -34.75
CA GLY A 93 37.90 -36.28 -33.35
C GLY A 93 36.86 -37.15 -32.67
N LEU A 94 35.58 -36.84 -32.85
CA LEU A 94 34.47 -37.66 -32.34
C LEU A 94 34.52 -39.10 -32.89
N ALA A 95 34.81 -39.25 -34.19
CA ALA A 95 35.02 -40.55 -34.81
C ALA A 95 36.20 -41.29 -34.18
N THR A 96 37.31 -40.59 -33.94
CA THR A 96 38.53 -41.18 -33.36
C THR A 96 38.31 -41.71 -31.94
N TYR A 97 37.47 -41.03 -31.15
CA TYR A 97 37.08 -41.50 -29.82
C TYR A 97 36.16 -42.73 -29.88
N ASN A 98 35.07 -42.64 -30.65
CA ASN A 98 34.06 -43.69 -30.71
C ASN A 98 34.58 -45.01 -31.33
N LEU A 99 35.72 -44.98 -32.02
CA LEU A 99 36.14 -46.03 -32.95
C LEU A 99 37.56 -46.58 -32.72
N GLY A 100 38.37 -46.05 -31.79
CA GLY A 100 39.73 -46.59 -31.65
C GLY A 100 40.55 -46.18 -30.42
N PHE A 101 40.22 -45.07 -29.76
CA PHE A 101 40.98 -44.61 -28.59
C PHE A 101 40.06 -44.42 -27.37
N PRO A 102 40.27 -45.17 -26.28
CA PRO A 102 39.35 -45.14 -25.12
C PRO A 102 39.41 -43.85 -24.29
N ASN A 103 40.42 -42.99 -24.47
CA ASN A 103 40.57 -41.75 -23.72
C ASN A 103 39.99 -40.55 -24.50
N ALA A 104 38.70 -40.27 -24.29
CA ALA A 104 37.97 -39.16 -24.94
C ALA A 104 38.66 -37.79 -24.80
N PRO A 105 39.10 -37.40 -23.59
CA PRO A 105 39.83 -36.14 -23.41
C PRO A 105 41.11 -36.04 -24.25
N ALA A 106 41.91 -37.11 -24.32
CA ALA A 106 43.16 -37.11 -25.06
C ALA A 106 42.93 -36.98 -26.58
N VAL A 107 41.91 -37.66 -27.09
CA VAL A 107 41.48 -37.55 -28.51
C VAL A 107 40.96 -36.14 -28.80
N TRP A 108 40.18 -35.57 -27.89
CA TRP A 108 39.67 -34.21 -28.02
C TRP A 108 40.81 -33.17 -28.00
N LEU A 109 41.82 -33.36 -27.15
CA LEU A 109 43.01 -32.50 -27.11
C LEU A 109 43.82 -32.60 -28.39
N LEU A 110 44.10 -33.81 -28.85
CA LEU A 110 44.83 -34.06 -30.10
C LEU A 110 44.13 -33.39 -31.28
N THR A 111 42.82 -33.56 -31.40
CA THR A 111 42.03 -33.00 -32.51
C THR A 111 41.87 -31.49 -32.43
N SER A 112 41.80 -30.92 -31.21
CA SER A 112 41.81 -29.47 -31.00
C SER A 112 43.17 -28.85 -31.33
N LEU A 113 44.29 -29.51 -30.99
CA LEU A 113 45.64 -29.08 -31.36
C LEU A 113 45.86 -29.11 -32.87
N VAL A 114 45.48 -30.21 -33.53
CA VAL A 114 45.53 -30.35 -35.00
C VAL A 114 44.66 -29.28 -35.65
N GLY A 115 43.45 -29.06 -35.13
CA GLY A 115 42.54 -28.01 -35.59
C GLY A 115 43.14 -26.62 -35.43
N THR A 116 43.68 -26.28 -34.26
CA THR A 116 44.29 -24.98 -33.99
C THR A 116 45.48 -24.71 -34.91
N ALA A 117 46.36 -25.70 -35.10
CA ALA A 117 47.46 -25.60 -36.04
C ALA A 117 46.97 -25.39 -37.49
N ALA A 118 46.00 -26.18 -37.93
CA ALA A 118 45.41 -26.07 -39.27
C ALA A 118 44.71 -24.71 -39.49
N TYR A 119 44.02 -24.19 -38.47
CA TYR A 119 43.38 -22.87 -38.51
C TYR A 119 44.38 -21.72 -38.53
N VAL A 120 45.47 -21.80 -37.76
CA VAL A 120 46.53 -20.78 -37.75
C VAL A 120 47.25 -20.77 -39.10
N VAL A 121 47.61 -21.94 -39.64
CA VAL A 121 48.23 -22.06 -40.97
C VAL A 121 47.29 -21.52 -42.06
N ALA A 122 46.01 -21.86 -42.00
CA ALA A 122 45.02 -21.34 -42.93
C ALA A 122 44.83 -19.82 -42.80
N ALA A 123 44.76 -19.28 -41.58
CA ALA A 123 44.62 -17.84 -41.34
C ALA A 123 45.79 -17.04 -41.93
N VAL A 124 47.02 -17.53 -41.77
CA VAL A 124 48.23 -16.90 -42.32
C VAL A 124 48.27 -17.02 -43.84
N ARG A 125 48.00 -18.21 -44.40
CA ARG A 125 48.08 -18.42 -45.86
C ARG A 125 46.92 -17.80 -46.65
N LEU A 126 45.75 -17.65 -46.04
CA LEU A 126 44.55 -17.09 -46.68
C LEU A 126 44.37 -15.58 -46.41
N GLY A 127 45.13 -15.00 -45.46
CA GLY A 127 45.01 -13.58 -45.07
C GLY A 127 43.63 -13.16 -44.56
N SER A 128 42.82 -14.12 -44.07
CA SER A 128 41.40 -13.91 -43.78
C SER A 128 41.13 -13.68 -42.30
N ARG A 129 40.58 -12.50 -41.97
CA ARG A 129 40.11 -12.18 -40.61
C ARG A 129 39.03 -13.15 -40.12
N LEU A 130 38.18 -13.64 -41.02
CA LEU A 130 37.12 -14.60 -40.67
C LEU A 130 37.73 -15.92 -40.16
N VAL A 131 38.80 -16.40 -40.78
CA VAL A 131 39.50 -17.62 -40.36
C VAL A 131 40.21 -17.41 -39.03
N VAL A 132 40.70 -16.19 -38.75
CA VAL A 132 41.23 -15.81 -37.43
C VAL A 132 40.14 -15.81 -36.34
N TYR A 133 38.94 -15.32 -36.63
CA TYR A 133 37.82 -15.43 -35.69
C TYR A 133 37.47 -16.89 -35.39
N LEU A 134 37.47 -17.73 -36.43
CA LEU A 134 37.12 -19.14 -36.31
C LEU A 134 38.24 -19.97 -35.65
N SER A 135 39.51 -19.57 -35.80
CA SER A 135 40.64 -20.19 -35.09
C SER A 135 40.55 -19.98 -33.58
N LEU A 136 39.94 -18.87 -33.13
CA LEU A 136 39.72 -18.61 -31.71
C LEU A 136 38.78 -19.63 -31.07
N ALA A 137 37.79 -20.16 -31.81
CA ALA A 137 36.91 -21.23 -31.32
C ALA A 137 37.68 -22.54 -31.09
N PHE A 138 38.64 -22.87 -31.97
CA PHE A 138 39.52 -24.04 -31.78
C PHE A 138 40.58 -23.81 -30.71
N LEU A 139 41.06 -22.58 -30.55
CA LEU A 139 41.92 -22.21 -29.42
C LEU A 139 41.18 -22.42 -28.09
N ILE A 140 39.91 -22.00 -28.02
CA ILE A 140 39.03 -22.28 -26.87
C ILE A 140 38.82 -23.78 -26.71
N SER A 141 38.53 -24.52 -27.78
CA SER A 141 38.42 -26.00 -27.73
C SER A 141 39.71 -26.67 -27.25
N THR A 142 40.89 -26.13 -27.59
CA THR A 142 42.20 -26.64 -27.14
C THR A 142 42.40 -26.36 -25.66
N ALA A 143 42.02 -25.16 -25.19
CA ALA A 143 42.02 -24.86 -23.77
C ALA A 143 41.04 -25.76 -22.99
N TRP A 144 39.85 -26.00 -23.55
CA TRP A 144 38.79 -26.82 -22.95
C TRP A 144 39.20 -28.30 -22.89
N SER A 145 39.69 -28.86 -23.99
CA SER A 145 40.17 -30.25 -24.06
C SER A 145 41.41 -30.51 -23.21
N SER A 146 42.32 -29.53 -23.10
CA SER A 146 43.48 -29.61 -22.18
C SER A 146 43.01 -29.78 -20.73
N GLY A 147 42.00 -29.02 -20.30
CA GLY A 147 41.39 -29.18 -18.98
C GLY A 147 40.72 -30.54 -18.77
N ALA A 148 40.12 -31.10 -19.82
CA ALA A 148 39.48 -32.42 -19.75
C ALA A 148 40.50 -33.55 -19.58
N VAL A 149 41.68 -33.45 -20.20
CA VAL A 149 42.79 -34.41 -20.01
C VAL A 149 43.31 -34.37 -18.58
N LEU A 150 43.28 -33.20 -17.95
CA LEU A 150 43.64 -33.00 -16.55
C LEU A 150 42.54 -33.42 -15.57
N GLY A 151 41.38 -33.89 -16.06
CA GLY A 151 40.25 -34.32 -15.22
C GLY A 151 39.50 -33.18 -14.52
N ALA A 152 39.54 -31.96 -15.07
CA ALA A 152 38.98 -30.78 -14.42
C ALA A 152 37.43 -30.74 -14.48
N ALA A 153 36.80 -30.30 -13.39
CA ALA A 153 35.35 -30.10 -13.29
C ALA A 153 34.84 -29.00 -14.25
N LEU A 154 33.53 -29.02 -14.57
CA LEU A 154 32.92 -28.11 -15.57
C LEU A 154 33.21 -26.62 -15.29
N SER A 155 33.32 -26.26 -14.02
CA SER A 155 33.65 -24.92 -13.52
C SER A 155 35.03 -24.41 -13.93
N TRP A 156 36.03 -25.29 -14.00
CA TRP A 156 37.39 -24.93 -14.39
C TRP A 156 37.44 -24.46 -15.83
N TYR A 157 36.56 -24.95 -16.70
CA TYR A 157 36.48 -24.49 -18.08
C TYR A 157 35.97 -23.06 -18.18
N PHE A 158 34.91 -22.72 -17.44
CA PHE A 158 34.40 -21.35 -17.40
C PHE A 158 35.41 -20.39 -16.76
N THR A 159 36.04 -20.79 -15.67
CA THR A 159 37.10 -20.01 -15.01
C THR A 159 38.29 -19.76 -15.94
N ALA A 160 38.80 -20.80 -16.60
CA ALA A 160 39.92 -20.67 -17.53
C ALA A 160 39.57 -19.75 -18.70
N LEU A 161 38.36 -19.86 -19.27
CA LEU A 161 37.89 -19.00 -20.36
C LEU A 161 37.84 -17.53 -19.94
N ILE A 162 37.28 -17.23 -18.77
CA ILE A 162 37.18 -15.86 -18.24
C ILE A 162 38.56 -15.27 -17.94
N VAL A 163 39.45 -16.05 -17.33
CA VAL A 163 40.83 -15.63 -17.02
C VAL A 163 41.64 -15.40 -18.29
N ILE A 164 41.58 -16.32 -19.26
CA ILE A 164 42.23 -16.17 -20.56
C ILE A 164 41.69 -14.91 -21.27
N ALA A 165 40.38 -14.67 -21.26
CA ALA A 165 39.79 -13.46 -21.83
C ALA A 165 40.31 -12.18 -21.15
N ALA A 166 40.45 -12.17 -19.82
CA ALA A 166 41.03 -11.05 -19.07
C ALA A 166 42.51 -10.81 -19.45
N VAL A 167 43.32 -11.88 -19.50
CA VAL A 167 44.74 -11.83 -19.85
C VAL A 167 44.95 -11.34 -21.29
N LEU A 168 44.17 -11.86 -22.24
CA LEU A 168 44.24 -11.46 -23.65
C LEU A 168 43.84 -9.99 -23.85
N SER A 169 42.83 -9.52 -23.11
CA SER A 169 42.39 -8.12 -23.14
C SER A 169 43.44 -7.17 -22.56
N LEU A 170 44.13 -7.61 -21.50
CA LEU A 170 45.25 -6.88 -20.90
C LEU A 170 46.48 -6.87 -21.82
N ALA A 171 46.86 -8.04 -22.35
CA ALA A 171 47.99 -8.21 -23.26
C ALA A 171 47.82 -7.43 -24.57
N GLY A 172 46.62 -7.45 -25.15
CA GLY A 172 46.29 -6.69 -26.36
C GLY A 172 46.52 -5.18 -26.22
N ARG A 173 46.38 -4.64 -25.00
CA ARG A 173 46.71 -3.23 -24.72
C ARG A 173 48.16 -2.96 -24.38
N VAL A 174 48.78 -3.81 -23.56
CA VAL A 174 50.18 -3.64 -23.18
C VAL A 174 51.09 -3.78 -24.41
N LEU A 175 50.75 -4.69 -25.34
CA LEU A 175 51.48 -4.88 -26.61
C LEU A 175 50.98 -3.97 -27.75
N GLY A 176 49.73 -3.51 -27.71
CA GLY A 176 49.04 -2.85 -28.82
C GLY A 176 49.66 -1.52 -29.29
N ASN A 177 50.45 -0.85 -28.45
CA ASN A 177 51.10 0.41 -28.81
C ASN A 177 52.55 0.25 -29.36
N ARG A 178 53.16 -0.94 -29.30
CA ARG A 178 54.56 -1.13 -29.75
C ARG A 178 54.75 -2.18 -30.85
N ILE A 179 53.93 -3.22 -30.90
CA ILE A 179 54.15 -4.38 -31.79
C ILE A 179 53.24 -4.36 -33.03
N ALA A 180 52.05 -3.74 -32.92
CA ALA A 180 51.10 -3.65 -34.04
C ALA A 180 51.61 -2.81 -35.23
N SER A 181 52.61 -1.93 -35.01
CA SER A 181 53.30 -1.19 -36.07
C SER A 181 54.43 -2.00 -36.73
N GLN A 182 54.88 -3.11 -36.14
CA GLN A 182 56.08 -3.84 -36.57
C GLN A 182 55.79 -5.19 -37.25
N SER A 183 54.62 -5.83 -37.04
CA SER A 183 54.27 -7.08 -37.73
C SER A 183 52.81 -7.13 -38.20
N PRO A 184 52.54 -7.24 -39.52
CA PRO A 184 51.17 -7.31 -40.06
C PRO A 184 50.43 -8.59 -39.64
N VAL A 185 51.16 -9.65 -39.27
CA VAL A 185 50.60 -10.94 -38.83
C VAL A 185 49.96 -10.83 -37.44
N LEU A 186 50.60 -10.16 -36.49
CA LEU A 186 50.06 -9.96 -35.13
C LEU A 186 48.87 -8.98 -35.12
N GLY A 187 48.84 -8.00 -36.02
CA GLY A 187 47.71 -7.09 -36.18
C GLY A 187 46.41 -7.77 -36.62
N LEU A 188 46.50 -8.92 -37.32
CA LEU A 188 45.34 -9.72 -37.73
C LEU A 188 44.64 -10.42 -36.54
N PHE A 189 45.38 -10.79 -35.49
CA PHE A 189 44.85 -11.46 -34.29
C PHE A 189 44.40 -10.51 -33.18
N ALA A 190 44.95 -9.29 -33.12
CA ALA A 190 44.66 -8.34 -32.03
C ALA A 190 43.19 -7.86 -31.98
N LYS A 191 42.59 -7.57 -33.13
CA LYS A 191 41.21 -7.02 -33.22
C LYS A 191 40.11 -8.05 -32.90
N PRO A 192 40.17 -9.30 -33.41
CA PRO A 192 39.24 -10.36 -33.01
C PRO A 192 39.20 -10.64 -31.50
N LEU A 193 40.37 -10.55 -30.87
CA LEU A 193 40.53 -10.72 -29.42
C LEU A 193 39.83 -9.63 -28.62
N SER A 194 39.95 -8.36 -29.06
CA SER A 194 39.31 -7.22 -28.39
C SER A 194 37.79 -7.20 -28.58
N ASP A 195 37.29 -7.70 -29.72
CA ASP A 195 35.86 -7.66 -30.04
C ASP A 195 35.08 -8.78 -29.32
N LEU A 196 35.70 -9.95 -29.08
CA LEU A 196 35.07 -11.10 -28.41
C LEU A 196 35.31 -11.15 -26.89
N GLY A 197 36.42 -10.59 -26.41
CA GLY A 197 36.81 -10.57 -24.99
C GLY A 197 35.67 -10.20 -24.02
N PRO A 198 34.90 -9.10 -24.26
CA PRO A 198 33.79 -8.66 -23.40
C PRO A 198 32.64 -9.64 -23.23
N TRP A 199 32.45 -10.59 -24.15
CA TRP A 199 31.30 -11.51 -24.14
C TRP A 199 31.55 -12.80 -23.37
N PHE A 200 32.81 -13.22 -23.22
CA PHE A 200 33.14 -14.48 -22.54
C PHE A 200 32.77 -14.46 -21.05
N ALA A 201 32.96 -13.32 -20.36
CA ALA A 201 32.66 -13.23 -18.94
C ALA A 201 31.16 -13.23 -18.60
N PRO A 202 30.29 -12.40 -19.22
CA PRO A 202 28.85 -12.49 -18.99
C PRO A 202 28.29 -13.88 -19.26
N VAL A 203 28.71 -14.53 -20.35
CA VAL A 203 28.23 -15.87 -20.72
C VAL A 203 28.68 -16.90 -19.70
N GLY A 204 29.95 -16.88 -19.26
CA GLY A 204 30.44 -17.80 -18.22
C GLY A 204 29.74 -17.61 -16.88
N LEU A 205 29.47 -16.36 -16.48
CA LEU A 205 28.76 -16.05 -15.23
C LEU A 205 27.29 -16.48 -15.26
N VAL A 206 26.57 -16.17 -16.35
CA VAL A 206 25.17 -16.59 -16.51
C VAL A 206 25.07 -18.10 -16.62
N SER A 207 25.99 -18.75 -17.34
CA SER A 207 26.02 -20.22 -17.43
C SER A 207 26.24 -20.86 -16.06
N SER A 208 27.18 -20.34 -15.27
CA SER A 208 27.38 -20.82 -13.89
C SER A 208 26.10 -20.76 -13.06
N LEU A 209 25.34 -19.66 -13.12
CA LEU A 209 24.08 -19.51 -12.39
C LEU A 209 22.92 -20.34 -12.95
N ALA A 210 22.95 -20.69 -14.24
CA ALA A 210 21.90 -21.44 -14.92
C ALA A 210 22.00 -22.97 -14.75
N PHE A 211 23.15 -23.50 -14.31
CA PHE A 211 23.38 -24.94 -14.09
C PHE A 211 23.55 -25.32 -12.59
N PRO A 212 22.58 -25.01 -11.71
CA PRO A 212 22.73 -25.24 -10.27
C PRO A 212 22.79 -26.73 -9.86
N LEU A 213 22.27 -27.65 -10.69
CA LEU A 213 22.26 -29.09 -10.41
C LEU A 213 23.58 -29.81 -10.75
N GLY A 214 24.47 -29.17 -11.51
CA GLY A 214 25.71 -29.79 -12.01
C GLY A 214 27.01 -29.22 -11.42
N LEU A 215 26.92 -28.15 -10.63
CA LEU A 215 28.07 -27.43 -10.08
C LEU A 215 27.91 -27.31 -8.56
N ASN A 216 28.96 -27.62 -7.80
CA ASN A 216 28.94 -27.42 -6.35
C ASN A 216 29.06 -25.93 -6.00
N ALA A 217 28.86 -25.54 -4.74
CA ALA A 217 29.01 -24.14 -4.33
C ALA A 217 30.42 -23.58 -4.63
N ALA A 218 31.47 -24.41 -4.53
CA ALA A 218 32.85 -24.06 -4.85
C ALA A 218 33.02 -23.67 -6.32
N ASP A 219 32.35 -24.42 -7.19
CA ASP A 219 32.38 -24.22 -8.63
C ASP A 219 31.73 -22.91 -9.03
N HIS A 220 30.58 -22.60 -8.45
CA HIS A 220 29.89 -21.33 -8.67
C HIS A 220 30.73 -20.14 -8.17
N ALA A 221 31.25 -20.23 -6.95
CA ALA A 221 32.11 -19.21 -6.36
C ALA A 221 33.35 -18.92 -7.23
N MET A 222 34.01 -19.97 -7.71
CA MET A 222 35.21 -19.84 -8.54
C MET A 222 34.93 -19.08 -9.85
N VAL A 223 33.85 -19.43 -10.56
CA VAL A 223 33.50 -18.75 -11.82
C VAL A 223 33.10 -17.29 -11.58
N LEU A 224 32.35 -17.02 -10.51
CA LEU A 224 31.96 -15.65 -10.14
C LEU A 224 33.17 -14.80 -9.75
N LEU A 225 34.15 -15.36 -9.00
CA LEU A 225 35.41 -14.70 -8.69
C LEU A 225 36.25 -14.43 -9.95
N ALA A 226 36.31 -15.35 -10.90
CA ALA A 226 36.94 -15.08 -12.20
C ALA A 226 36.27 -13.90 -12.93
N GLY A 227 34.94 -13.80 -12.84
CA GLY A 227 34.16 -12.66 -13.34
C GLY A 227 34.53 -11.34 -12.67
N THR A 228 34.76 -11.33 -11.35
CA THR A 228 35.22 -10.12 -10.64
C THR A 228 36.56 -9.65 -11.16
N LEU A 229 37.51 -10.56 -11.38
CA LEU A 229 38.82 -10.25 -11.93
C LEU A 229 38.70 -9.67 -13.35
N PHE A 230 37.86 -10.27 -14.18
CA PHE A 230 37.60 -9.80 -15.54
C PHE A 230 37.03 -8.37 -15.57
N TYR A 231 35.94 -8.11 -14.83
CA TYR A 231 35.33 -6.78 -14.80
C TYR A 231 36.21 -5.74 -14.10
N GLY A 232 37.09 -6.16 -13.18
CA GLY A 232 38.12 -5.30 -12.59
C GLY A 232 39.13 -4.83 -13.65
N VAL A 233 39.66 -5.78 -14.44
CA VAL A 233 40.57 -5.48 -15.56
C VAL A 233 39.87 -4.59 -16.59
N MET A 234 38.65 -4.93 -17.01
CA MET A 234 37.88 -4.15 -17.99
C MET A 234 37.46 -2.77 -17.46
N GLY A 235 37.19 -2.63 -16.17
CA GLY A 235 36.94 -1.34 -15.54
C GLY A 235 38.14 -0.41 -15.69
N TRP A 236 39.36 -0.92 -15.46
CA TRP A 236 40.59 -0.14 -15.60
C TRP A 236 40.91 0.17 -17.06
N VAL A 237 40.66 -0.80 -17.94
CA VAL A 237 40.95 -0.73 -19.36
C VAL A 237 39.95 0.23 -20.04
N ASP A 238 38.66 -0.02 -20.04
CA ASP A 238 37.71 0.59 -21.00
C ASP A 238 37.51 2.13 -20.93
N PRO A 239 36.98 2.76 -22.01
CA PRO A 239 36.60 4.17 -22.04
C PRO A 239 35.44 4.50 -21.07
N PRO A 240 35.29 5.77 -20.63
CA PRO A 240 34.43 6.15 -19.51
C PRO A 240 32.93 5.83 -19.67
N ARG A 241 32.44 5.61 -20.90
CA ARG A 241 31.06 5.17 -21.15
C ARG A 241 30.83 3.72 -20.71
N LEU A 242 31.82 2.84 -20.92
CA LEU A 242 31.74 1.41 -20.61
C LEU A 242 32.20 1.08 -19.18
N ARG A 243 33.05 1.93 -18.58
CA ARG A 243 33.49 1.80 -17.17
C ARG A 243 32.35 1.66 -16.17
N ARG A 244 31.20 2.30 -16.43
CA ARG A 244 30.02 2.23 -15.55
C ARG A 244 29.38 0.85 -15.53
N ALA A 245 29.24 0.23 -16.71
CA ALA A 245 28.71 -1.12 -16.84
C ALA A 245 29.69 -2.14 -16.21
N ASN A 246 31.00 -1.98 -16.45
CA ASN A 246 32.03 -2.83 -15.86
C ASN A 246 32.12 -2.67 -14.34
N TYR A 247 31.92 -1.45 -13.81
CA TYR A 247 31.85 -1.21 -12.36
C TYR A 247 30.67 -1.94 -11.71
N LEU A 248 29.49 -1.89 -12.33
CA LEU A 248 28.33 -2.66 -11.86
C LEU A 248 28.56 -4.16 -11.98
N GLY A 249 29.12 -4.63 -13.10
CA GLY A 249 29.48 -6.04 -13.30
C GLY A 249 30.47 -6.56 -12.26
N LEU A 250 31.49 -5.76 -11.91
CA LEU A 250 32.44 -6.05 -10.84
C LEU A 250 31.74 -6.20 -9.47
N ARG A 251 30.87 -5.26 -9.12
CA ARG A 251 30.15 -5.30 -7.83
C ARG A 251 29.18 -6.47 -7.74
N LEU A 252 28.40 -6.70 -8.81
CA LEU A 252 27.41 -7.77 -8.89
C LEU A 252 28.07 -9.15 -8.85
N SER A 253 29.12 -9.38 -9.63
CA SER A 253 29.86 -10.65 -9.59
C SER A 253 30.43 -10.93 -8.20
N LEU A 254 30.97 -9.91 -7.52
CA LEU A 254 31.54 -10.07 -6.18
C LEU A 254 30.47 -10.32 -5.11
N THR A 255 29.31 -9.67 -5.21
CA THR A 255 28.19 -9.88 -4.27
C THR A 255 27.50 -11.22 -4.47
N ILE A 256 27.35 -11.68 -5.73
CA ILE A 256 26.74 -12.98 -6.04
C ILE A 256 27.70 -14.14 -5.76
N ALA A 257 29.03 -13.93 -5.80
CA ALA A 257 30.00 -14.94 -5.37
C ALA A 257 29.90 -15.27 -3.87
N ALA A 258 29.64 -14.24 -3.06
CA ALA A 258 29.63 -14.33 -1.61
C ALA A 258 28.71 -15.42 -1.01
N PRO A 259 27.43 -15.57 -1.39
CA PRO A 259 26.56 -16.61 -0.81
C PRO A 259 27.08 -18.03 -1.08
N PHE A 260 27.70 -18.28 -2.22
CA PHE A 260 28.31 -19.59 -2.53
C PHE A 260 29.57 -19.85 -1.68
N VAL A 261 30.40 -18.82 -1.47
CA VAL A 261 31.54 -18.91 -0.53
C VAL A 261 31.06 -19.14 0.90
N GLY A 262 29.99 -18.46 1.31
CA GLY A 262 29.36 -18.68 2.62
C GLY A 262 28.81 -20.10 2.77
N TRP A 263 28.17 -20.63 1.73
CA TRP A 263 27.69 -22.02 1.72
C TRP A 263 28.83 -23.02 1.94
N LEU A 264 30.01 -22.79 1.34
CA LEU A 264 31.19 -23.64 1.56
C LEU A 264 31.73 -23.60 2.98
N MET A 265 31.44 -22.54 3.74
CA MET A 265 31.89 -22.40 5.11
C MET A 265 31.00 -23.14 6.11
N GLY A 266 29.70 -23.33 5.83
CA GLY A 266 28.78 -23.84 6.84
C GLY A 266 27.45 -24.40 6.34
N GLU A 267 27.36 -24.82 5.08
CA GLU A 267 26.24 -25.55 4.42
C GLU A 267 24.83 -25.14 4.85
N SER A 268 24.64 -23.85 5.15
CA SER A 268 23.39 -23.35 5.71
C SER A 268 23.09 -21.96 5.16
N LEU A 269 21.78 -21.66 5.15
CA LEU A 269 21.27 -20.39 4.67
C LEU A 269 21.83 -19.20 5.48
N ALA A 270 22.14 -19.39 6.76
CA ALA A 270 22.75 -18.40 7.62
C ALA A 270 24.13 -17.97 7.10
N PHE A 271 25.02 -18.91 6.75
CA PHE A 271 26.36 -18.56 6.26
C PHE A 271 26.30 -17.95 4.86
N ALA A 272 25.40 -18.42 3.98
CA ALA A 272 25.20 -17.82 2.66
C ALA A 272 24.67 -16.37 2.75
N ALA A 273 23.64 -16.14 3.57
CA ALA A 273 23.09 -14.81 3.82
C ALA A 273 24.10 -13.90 4.55
N GLY A 274 24.93 -14.44 5.43
CA GLY A 274 25.98 -13.69 6.11
C GLY A 274 27.08 -13.22 5.19
N ALA A 275 27.59 -14.10 4.32
CA ALA A 275 28.64 -13.76 3.38
C ALA A 275 28.20 -12.66 2.40
N ILE A 276 26.98 -12.74 1.86
CA ILE A 276 26.46 -11.68 0.97
C ILE A 276 26.26 -10.35 1.70
N THR A 277 25.74 -10.38 2.94
CA THR A 277 25.52 -9.18 3.75
C THR A 277 26.83 -8.51 4.11
N LEU A 278 27.83 -9.28 4.56
CA LEU A 278 29.16 -8.77 4.92
C LEU A 278 29.86 -8.16 3.70
N THR A 279 29.83 -8.87 2.57
CA THR A 279 30.44 -8.40 1.32
C THR A 279 29.82 -7.08 0.87
N LEU A 280 28.48 -6.99 0.90
CA LEU A 280 27.79 -5.77 0.54
C LEU A 280 28.09 -4.63 1.52
N ALA A 281 28.07 -4.89 2.83
CA ALA A 281 28.40 -3.90 3.86
C ALA A 281 29.82 -3.32 3.66
N VAL A 282 30.82 -4.19 3.45
CA VAL A 282 32.20 -3.76 3.18
C VAL A 282 32.28 -2.96 1.89
N GLN A 283 31.62 -3.40 0.81
CA GLN A 283 31.58 -2.65 -0.44
C GLN A 283 30.94 -1.26 -0.24
N THR A 284 29.83 -1.16 0.49
CA THR A 284 29.16 0.12 0.76
C THR A 284 30.08 1.09 1.49
N LEU A 285 30.85 0.60 2.46
CA LEU A 285 31.81 1.40 3.22
C LEU A 285 32.95 1.90 2.34
N ILE A 286 33.52 1.03 1.49
CA ILE A 286 34.58 1.40 0.55
C ILE A 286 34.07 2.47 -0.43
N VAL A 287 32.88 2.27 -1.00
CA VAL A 287 32.28 3.24 -1.93
C VAL A 287 31.97 4.55 -1.21
N ALA A 288 31.49 4.51 0.03
CA ALA A 288 31.23 5.70 0.83
C ALA A 288 32.52 6.49 1.09
N CYS A 289 33.62 5.85 1.50
CA CYS A 289 34.89 6.55 1.76
C CYS A 289 35.57 7.08 0.48
N PHE A 290 35.45 6.38 -0.65
CA PHE A 290 36.13 6.73 -1.90
C PHE A 290 35.20 7.31 -2.99
N HIS A 291 33.99 7.71 -2.63
CA HIS A 291 32.94 8.15 -3.57
C HIS A 291 33.42 9.26 -4.53
N SER A 292 34.26 10.19 -4.06
CA SER A 292 34.79 11.30 -4.86
C SER A 292 35.82 10.84 -5.90
N ARG A 293 36.71 9.91 -5.54
CA ARG A 293 37.71 9.33 -6.46
C ARG A 293 37.03 8.43 -7.50
N ILE A 294 36.10 7.58 -7.06
CA ILE A 294 35.31 6.70 -7.94
C ILE A 294 34.44 7.53 -8.88
N GLY A 295 33.80 8.59 -8.38
CA GLY A 295 32.97 9.50 -9.17
C GLY A 295 33.75 10.22 -10.27
N LYS A 296 34.98 10.66 -9.99
CA LYS A 296 35.92 11.21 -10.98
C LYS A 296 36.31 10.16 -12.02
N TRP A 297 36.61 8.94 -11.58
CA TRP A 297 36.99 7.83 -12.46
C TRP A 297 35.86 7.38 -13.40
N LEU A 298 34.59 7.43 -12.96
CA LEU A 298 33.37 7.12 -13.73
C LEU A 298 32.84 8.29 -14.58
N GLY A 299 33.41 9.48 -14.41
CA GLY A 299 32.99 10.72 -15.09
C GLY A 299 31.63 11.30 -14.62
N ARG A 300 31.08 10.84 -13.49
CA ARG A 300 29.85 11.37 -12.86
C ARG A 300 29.89 11.16 -11.34
N ALA A 301 29.94 12.24 -10.58
CA ALA A 301 30.05 12.21 -9.12
C ALA A 301 28.78 11.72 -8.38
N VAL A 302 27.60 11.77 -9.01
CA VAL A 302 26.31 11.42 -8.37
C VAL A 302 26.10 9.91 -8.26
N TRP A 303 26.70 9.13 -9.15
CA TRP A 303 26.49 7.68 -9.23
C TRP A 303 26.92 6.93 -7.96
N PRO A 304 28.16 7.09 -7.44
CA PRO A 304 28.59 6.41 -6.22
C PRO A 304 27.76 6.79 -4.99
N VAL A 305 27.27 8.03 -4.93
CA VAL A 305 26.39 8.48 -3.84
C VAL A 305 25.05 7.75 -3.90
N GLY A 306 24.41 7.71 -5.07
CA GLY A 306 23.15 6.97 -5.26
C GLY A 306 23.30 5.48 -4.97
N ASP A 307 24.46 4.91 -5.27
CA ASP A 307 24.79 3.51 -5.02
C ASP A 307 24.86 3.18 -3.52
N VAL A 308 25.48 4.04 -2.69
CA VAL A 308 25.49 3.88 -1.22
C VAL A 308 24.06 3.91 -0.65
N PHE A 309 23.21 4.84 -1.11
CA PHE A 309 21.82 4.92 -0.66
C PHE A 309 20.93 3.76 -1.12
N LEU A 310 21.31 3.05 -2.19
CA LEU A 310 20.60 1.85 -2.66
C LEU A 310 21.10 0.58 -1.95
N SER A 311 22.41 0.47 -1.74
CA SER A 311 23.04 -0.74 -1.20
C SER A 311 22.88 -0.90 0.30
N LEU A 312 22.74 0.19 1.06
CA LEU A 312 22.56 0.12 2.52
C LEU A 312 21.18 -0.44 2.96
N PRO A 313 20.04 -0.03 2.36
CA PRO A 313 18.75 -0.68 2.62
C PRO A 313 18.72 -2.14 2.16
N LEU A 314 19.40 -2.46 1.04
CA LEU A 314 19.54 -3.84 0.58
C LEU A 314 20.32 -4.69 1.60
N ALA A 315 21.42 -4.15 2.15
CA ALA A 315 22.18 -4.81 3.21
C ALA A 315 21.36 -5.00 4.49
N ALA A 316 20.53 -4.02 4.86
CA ALA A 316 19.61 -4.14 6.00
C ALA A 316 18.50 -5.18 5.76
N GLY A 317 18.02 -5.35 4.52
CA GLY A 317 17.10 -6.43 4.17
C GLY A 317 17.77 -7.81 4.21
N LEU A 318 19.01 -7.92 3.74
CA LEU A 318 19.77 -9.18 3.79
C LEU A 318 20.20 -9.55 5.23
N SER A 319 20.46 -8.58 6.11
CA SER A 319 20.74 -8.86 7.51
C SER A 319 19.56 -9.44 8.28
N LEU A 320 18.31 -9.15 7.86
CA LEU A 320 17.12 -9.82 8.36
C LEU A 320 17.11 -11.31 8.01
N LEU A 321 17.43 -11.64 6.75
CA LEU A 321 17.53 -13.04 6.31
C LEU A 321 18.66 -13.78 7.03
N TRP A 322 19.79 -13.11 7.25
CA TRP A 322 20.89 -13.68 8.03
C TRP A 322 20.51 -13.87 9.52
N SER A 323 19.85 -12.88 10.14
CA SER A 323 19.35 -12.95 11.51
C SER A 323 18.32 -14.07 11.69
N ALA A 324 17.36 -14.18 10.78
CA ALA A 324 16.37 -15.24 10.76
C ALA A 324 17.03 -16.62 10.52
N GLY A 325 18.00 -16.70 9.61
CA GLY A 325 18.75 -17.93 9.36
C GLY A 325 19.48 -18.44 10.61
N ILE A 326 20.02 -17.55 11.43
CA ILE A 326 20.64 -17.88 12.73
C ILE A 326 19.57 -18.25 13.77
N ALA A 327 18.46 -17.50 13.84
CA ALA A 327 17.41 -17.73 14.82
C ALA A 327 16.66 -19.07 14.62
N PHE A 328 16.53 -19.51 13.36
CA PHE A 328 15.79 -20.71 12.99
C PHE A 328 16.68 -21.89 12.58
N SER A 329 18.01 -21.76 12.57
CA SER A 329 18.89 -22.92 12.41
C SER A 329 18.71 -23.86 13.61
N GLY A 330 18.30 -25.10 13.34
CA GLY A 330 18.04 -26.12 14.35
C GLY A 330 19.22 -26.28 15.32
N HIS A 331 18.91 -26.38 16.61
CA HIS A 331 19.86 -26.46 17.71
C HIS A 331 20.47 -27.87 17.77
N ASP A 332 21.32 -28.21 16.81
CA ASP A 332 22.06 -29.47 16.85
C ASP A 332 23.30 -29.34 17.75
N GLY A 333 23.40 -30.28 18.69
CA GLY A 333 24.31 -30.34 19.84
C GLY A 333 25.70 -29.70 19.71
N GLY A 334 25.97 -28.72 20.58
CA GLY A 334 27.33 -28.35 21.00
C GLY A 334 28.11 -27.36 20.13
N ALA A 335 27.56 -26.88 19.01
CA ALA A 335 28.20 -25.83 18.20
C ALA A 335 28.04 -24.43 18.83
N TRP A 336 29.03 -23.56 18.62
CA TRP A 336 29.03 -22.17 19.11
C TRP A 336 27.85 -21.40 18.51
N VAL A 337 26.92 -20.96 19.37
CA VAL A 337 25.67 -20.31 18.94
C VAL A 337 25.92 -18.83 18.64
N TRP A 338 25.74 -18.44 17.38
CA TRP A 338 25.80 -17.03 16.98
C TRP A 338 24.56 -16.30 17.49
N SER A 339 24.73 -15.09 18.01
CA SER A 339 23.58 -14.25 18.37
C SER A 339 22.85 -13.77 17.10
N PRO A 340 21.51 -13.85 17.05
CA PRO A 340 20.71 -13.28 15.97
C PRO A 340 20.87 -11.75 15.82
N ALA A 341 21.46 -11.04 16.78
CA ALA A 341 21.79 -9.62 16.66
C ALA A 341 23.06 -9.33 15.85
N LEU A 342 23.98 -10.29 15.73
CA LEU A 342 25.26 -10.06 15.05
C LEU A 342 25.09 -9.53 13.60
N PRO A 343 24.18 -10.07 12.77
CA PRO A 343 23.91 -9.55 11.42
C PRO A 343 23.47 -8.09 11.41
N LEU A 344 22.60 -7.72 12.34
CA LEU A 344 22.04 -6.37 12.48
C LEU A 344 23.13 -5.39 12.91
N LEU A 345 23.98 -5.82 13.85
CA LEU A 345 25.11 -5.05 14.34
C LEU A 345 26.13 -4.75 13.23
N VAL A 346 26.45 -5.73 12.39
CA VAL A 346 27.41 -5.56 11.27
C VAL A 346 26.94 -4.46 10.31
N VAL A 347 25.66 -4.49 9.90
CA VAL A 347 25.12 -3.48 8.99
C VAL A 347 24.97 -2.13 9.69
N LEU A 348 24.57 -2.12 10.96
CA LEU A 348 24.48 -0.89 11.76
C LEU A 348 25.83 -0.20 11.89
N LEU A 349 26.89 -0.94 12.21
CA LEU A 349 28.26 -0.41 12.29
C LEU A 349 28.77 0.08 10.93
N ALA A 350 28.50 -0.65 9.84
CA ALA A 350 28.86 -0.21 8.49
C ALA A 350 28.12 1.09 8.10
N ALA A 351 26.83 1.18 8.41
CA ALA A 351 26.03 2.38 8.21
C ALA A 351 26.58 3.57 9.00
N MET A 352 26.90 3.37 10.28
CA MET A 352 27.50 4.38 11.17
C MET A 352 28.85 4.87 10.65
N ALA A 353 29.71 3.97 10.18
CA ALA A 353 31.02 4.30 9.63
C ALA A 353 30.94 5.04 8.28
N ALA A 354 29.86 4.85 7.51
CA ALA A 354 29.63 5.57 6.25
C ALA A 354 29.12 7.01 6.45
N VAL A 355 28.53 7.34 7.60
CA VAL A 355 27.93 8.68 7.86
C VAL A 355 28.91 9.84 7.66
N PRO A 356 30.13 9.84 8.24
CA PRO A 356 31.04 10.99 8.13
C PRO A 356 31.40 11.35 6.69
N ALA A 357 31.51 10.34 5.80
CA ALA A 357 31.85 10.53 4.40
C ALA A 357 30.67 11.09 3.57
N MET A 358 29.43 10.93 4.03
CA MET A 358 28.20 11.26 3.29
C MET A 358 27.45 12.50 3.82
N LEU A 359 28.01 13.23 4.80
CA LEU A 359 27.39 14.44 5.34
C LEU A 359 27.23 15.52 4.24
N PRO A 360 26.11 16.29 4.23
CA PRO A 360 25.03 16.31 5.24
C PRO A 360 23.89 15.30 5.02
N ARG A 361 23.83 14.62 3.86
CA ARG A 361 22.72 13.68 3.56
C ARG A 361 22.81 12.35 4.31
N GLY A 362 23.99 12.01 4.82
CA GLY A 362 24.29 10.75 5.48
C GLY A 362 23.69 10.54 6.88
N GLU A 363 23.05 11.55 7.48
CA GLU A 363 22.54 11.44 8.87
C GLU A 363 21.44 10.38 9.03
N TRP A 364 20.80 10.01 7.93
CA TRP A 364 19.71 9.03 7.90
C TRP A 364 20.17 7.61 7.56
N LEU A 365 21.46 7.39 7.29
CA LEU A 365 22.00 6.07 6.91
C LEU A 365 21.83 4.98 7.98
N PRO A 366 21.89 5.26 9.30
CA PRO A 366 21.67 4.20 10.30
C PRO A 366 20.22 3.74 10.43
N LEU A 367 19.24 4.49 9.91
CA LEU A 367 17.81 4.18 10.11
C LEU A 367 17.35 2.86 9.51
N PRO A 368 17.71 2.47 8.26
CA PRO A 368 17.34 1.17 7.72
C PRO A 368 17.85 -0.01 8.57
N ALA A 369 19.05 0.10 9.15
CA ALA A 369 19.62 -0.93 10.00
C ALA A 369 18.89 -1.03 11.36
N LEU A 370 18.51 0.12 11.96
CA LEU A 370 17.66 0.14 13.16
C LEU A 370 16.25 -0.38 12.87
N GLY A 371 15.69 -0.07 11.69
CA GLY A 371 14.40 -0.58 11.23
C GLY A 371 14.42 -2.11 11.08
N ALA A 372 15.51 -2.67 10.54
CA ALA A 372 15.71 -4.11 10.51
C ALA A 372 15.70 -4.72 11.93
N ALA A 373 16.38 -4.10 12.91
CA ALA A 373 16.37 -4.60 14.28
C ALA A 373 14.97 -4.62 14.92
N VAL A 374 14.12 -3.63 14.62
CA VAL A 374 12.72 -3.58 15.08
C VAL A 374 11.88 -4.67 14.43
N LEU A 375 12.06 -4.93 13.13
CA LEU A 375 11.34 -5.99 12.41
C LEU A 375 11.70 -7.39 12.92
N SER A 376 12.92 -7.58 13.42
CA SER A 376 13.36 -8.83 14.06
C SER A 376 13.00 -8.95 15.55
N SER A 377 12.24 -8.02 16.11
CA SER A 377 11.91 -8.00 17.55
C SER A 377 11.32 -9.30 18.09
N GLY A 378 10.57 -10.04 17.27
CA GLY A 378 9.90 -11.28 17.68
C GLY A 378 10.83 -12.45 18.06
N TRP A 379 12.09 -12.43 17.61
CA TRP A 379 13.06 -13.51 17.88
C TRP A 379 14.40 -13.03 18.46
N LEU A 380 14.51 -11.74 18.82
CA LEU A 380 15.69 -11.20 19.49
C LEU A 380 15.55 -11.33 21.01
N ALA A 381 16.56 -11.90 21.66
CA ALA A 381 16.63 -11.96 23.12
C ALA A 381 17.00 -10.60 23.72
N ALA A 382 16.83 -10.44 25.04
CA ALA A 382 17.20 -9.22 25.76
C ALA A 382 18.70 -8.87 25.65
N GLN A 383 19.57 -9.88 25.57
CA GLN A 383 21.01 -9.68 25.34
C GLN A 383 21.29 -9.14 23.93
N ASP A 384 20.53 -9.58 22.93
CA ASP A 384 20.69 -9.19 21.53
C ASP A 384 20.30 -7.71 21.35
N TRP A 385 19.19 -7.31 21.97
CA TRP A 385 18.77 -5.91 22.05
C TRP A 385 19.79 -5.02 22.77
N ALA A 386 20.42 -5.53 23.83
CA ALA A 386 21.46 -4.77 24.54
C ALA A 386 22.66 -4.47 23.63
N MET A 387 23.07 -5.41 22.77
CA MET A 387 24.16 -5.20 21.81
C MET A 387 23.83 -4.12 20.77
N VAL A 388 22.62 -4.18 20.19
CA VAL A 388 22.17 -3.19 19.18
C VAL A 388 22.06 -1.79 19.79
N LEU A 389 21.48 -1.70 20.99
CA LEU A 389 21.31 -0.43 21.72
C LEU A 389 22.66 0.14 22.17
N ALA A 390 23.62 -0.69 22.59
CA ALA A 390 24.97 -0.24 22.91
C ALA A 390 25.66 0.42 21.71
N ALA A 391 25.57 -0.18 20.51
CA ALA A 391 26.13 0.41 19.30
C ALA A 391 25.42 1.74 18.92
N ALA A 392 24.10 1.79 19.02
CA ALA A 392 23.34 3.02 18.80
C ALA A 392 23.69 4.12 19.82
N LEU A 393 24.00 3.76 21.06
CA LEU A 393 24.43 4.69 22.10
C LEU A 393 25.80 5.28 21.78
N ILE A 394 26.77 4.43 21.45
CA ILE A 394 28.13 4.86 21.08
C ILE A 394 28.07 5.85 19.92
N TYR A 395 27.26 5.55 18.89
CA TYR A 395 27.10 6.44 17.75
C TYR A 395 26.43 7.77 18.09
N SER A 396 25.31 7.74 18.82
CA SER A 396 24.58 8.96 19.20
C SER A 396 25.44 9.89 20.07
N VAL A 397 26.23 9.32 21.00
CA VAL A 397 27.21 10.08 21.80
C VAL A 397 28.35 10.61 20.93
N ALA A 398 28.95 9.80 20.06
CA ALA A 398 30.01 10.25 19.15
C ALA A 398 29.53 11.36 18.21
N ARG A 399 28.28 11.28 17.72
CA ARG A 399 27.67 12.32 16.87
C ARG A 399 27.32 13.57 17.66
N PHE A 400 26.86 13.44 18.90
CA PHE A 400 26.66 14.56 19.82
C PHE A 400 27.96 15.35 20.05
N LEU A 401 29.08 14.65 20.28
CA LEU A 401 30.38 15.28 20.51
C LEU A 401 30.99 15.91 19.25
N SER A 402 30.77 15.31 18.06
CA SER A 402 31.35 15.79 16.81
C SER A 402 30.54 16.85 16.07
N SER A 403 29.23 16.97 16.33
CA SER A 403 28.37 17.88 15.58
C SER A 403 28.48 19.34 16.06
N LYS A 404 28.78 20.24 15.13
CA LYS A 404 28.80 21.70 15.39
C LYS A 404 27.40 22.32 15.34
N GLU A 405 26.43 21.65 14.71
CA GLU A 405 25.08 22.18 14.54
C GLU A 405 24.23 21.96 15.80
N ARG A 406 23.74 23.05 16.39
CA ARG A 406 22.98 23.01 17.66
C ARG A 406 21.73 22.11 17.60
N ARG A 407 21.05 22.03 16.44
CA ARG A 407 19.86 21.20 16.27
C ARG A 407 20.20 19.71 16.32
N ILE A 408 21.15 19.26 15.51
CA ILE A 408 21.60 17.86 15.49
C ILE A 408 22.18 17.46 16.85
N ARG A 409 22.96 18.34 17.48
CA ARG A 409 23.49 18.08 18.83
C ARG A 409 22.35 17.89 19.85
N GLY A 410 21.30 18.71 19.79
CA GLY A 410 20.11 18.54 20.63
C GLY A 410 19.40 17.19 20.38
N VAL A 411 19.19 16.82 19.12
CA VAL A 411 18.53 15.56 18.74
C VAL A 411 19.35 14.34 19.18
N MET A 412 20.67 14.35 18.95
CA MET A 412 21.55 13.24 19.32
C MET A 412 21.66 13.05 20.84
N LEU A 413 21.60 14.13 21.62
CA LEU A 413 21.54 14.04 23.08
C LEU A 413 20.26 13.34 23.56
N VAL A 414 19.11 13.71 22.98
CA VAL A 414 17.83 13.07 23.31
C VAL A 414 17.85 11.60 22.88
N ALA A 415 18.33 11.31 21.68
CA ALA A 415 18.48 9.94 21.19
C ALA A 415 19.39 9.10 22.11
N ALA A 416 20.54 9.63 22.54
CA ALA A 416 21.46 8.95 23.46
C ALA A 416 20.77 8.61 24.79
N ARG A 417 19.96 9.52 25.35
CA ARG A 417 19.23 9.27 26.60
C ARG A 417 18.17 8.18 26.45
N ILE A 418 17.45 8.15 25.33
CA ILE A 418 16.45 7.12 25.01
C ILE A 418 17.12 5.76 24.82
N VAL A 419 18.20 5.71 24.05
CA VAL A 419 18.95 4.48 23.82
C VAL A 419 19.60 3.98 25.11
N LEU A 420 20.10 4.87 25.97
CA LEU A 420 20.64 4.51 27.30
C LEU A 420 19.57 3.90 28.21
N THR A 421 18.36 4.46 28.25
CA THR A 421 17.25 3.84 28.99
C THR A 421 16.94 2.46 28.43
N GLY A 422 16.75 2.34 27.11
CA GLY A 422 16.50 1.05 26.47
C GLY A 422 17.60 0.03 26.78
N LEU A 423 18.86 0.44 26.71
CA LEU A 423 20.02 -0.41 27.03
C LEU A 423 19.96 -0.91 28.47
N ALA A 424 19.70 -0.04 29.43
CA ALA A 424 19.55 -0.44 30.83
C ALA A 424 18.40 -1.43 31.03
N THR A 425 17.25 -1.22 30.38
CA THR A 425 16.12 -2.16 30.45
C THR A 425 16.46 -3.52 29.85
N SER A 426 17.18 -3.53 28.73
CA SER A 426 17.59 -4.74 28.04
C SER A 426 18.62 -5.53 28.85
N LEU A 427 19.57 -4.84 29.48
CA LEU A 427 20.56 -5.44 30.38
C LEU A 427 19.86 -6.04 31.62
N LEU A 428 18.94 -5.30 32.23
CA LEU A 428 18.17 -5.78 33.38
C LEU A 428 17.36 -7.03 33.01
N ALA A 429 16.73 -7.03 31.85
CA ALA A 429 16.00 -8.18 31.32
C ALA A 429 16.91 -9.38 30.99
N ALA A 430 18.15 -9.15 30.57
CA ALA A 430 19.12 -10.20 30.26
C ALA A 430 19.72 -10.85 31.53
N TYR A 431 20.05 -10.05 32.54
CA TYR A 431 20.73 -10.54 33.75
C TYR A 431 19.78 -11.03 34.84
N LEU A 432 18.53 -10.58 34.90
CA LEU A 432 17.58 -11.13 35.87
C LEU A 432 17.14 -12.55 35.44
N PRO A 433 17.23 -13.56 36.33
CA PRO A 433 16.69 -14.89 36.06
C PRO A 433 15.17 -14.81 35.84
N ALA A 434 14.62 -15.74 35.04
CA ALA A 434 13.19 -15.81 34.79
C ALA A 434 12.44 -16.18 36.09
N GLN A 435 11.67 -15.23 36.62
CA GLN A 435 10.83 -15.39 37.82
C GLN A 435 9.47 -14.72 37.57
N SER A 436 8.41 -15.20 38.23
CA SER A 436 7.12 -14.51 38.23
C SER A 436 7.27 -13.10 38.82
N GLY A 437 6.64 -12.09 38.21
CA GLY A 437 6.82 -10.67 38.57
C GLY A 437 8.09 -9.98 38.01
N LYS A 438 8.98 -10.69 37.30
CA LYS A 438 10.18 -10.08 36.67
C LYS A 438 9.83 -8.88 35.79
N ALA A 439 8.80 -8.99 34.97
CA ALA A 439 8.38 -7.93 34.06
C ALA A 439 7.92 -6.68 34.81
N GLU A 440 7.17 -6.84 35.92
CA GLU A 440 6.65 -5.73 36.73
C GLU A 440 7.78 -4.98 37.42
N VAL A 441 8.79 -5.69 37.96
CA VAL A 441 9.98 -5.08 38.56
C VAL A 441 10.80 -4.33 37.51
N ILE A 442 11.01 -4.91 36.32
CA ILE A 442 11.73 -4.23 35.23
C ILE A 442 10.99 -2.95 34.85
N ILE A 443 9.68 -3.01 34.63
CA ILE A 443 8.84 -1.84 34.31
C ILE A 443 8.98 -0.76 35.39
N ALA A 444 8.91 -1.14 36.68
CA ALA A 444 9.09 -0.21 37.79
C ALA A 444 10.46 0.49 37.75
N VAL A 445 11.54 -0.25 37.50
CA VAL A 445 12.89 0.32 37.36
C VAL A 445 12.95 1.29 36.17
N VAL A 446 12.32 0.97 35.03
CA VAL A 446 12.25 1.90 33.89
C VAL A 446 11.52 3.18 34.25
N VAL A 447 10.43 3.09 35.00
CA VAL A 447 9.66 4.24 35.48
C VAL A 447 10.52 5.11 36.41
N VAL A 448 11.27 4.50 37.33
CA VAL A 448 12.21 5.21 38.21
C VAL A 448 13.31 5.90 37.39
N MET A 449 13.84 5.25 36.36
CA MET A 449 14.80 5.87 35.44
C MET A 449 14.18 7.06 34.70
N ALA A 450 12.96 6.93 34.19
CA ALA A 450 12.24 8.02 33.54
C ALA A 450 11.98 9.18 34.51
N ALA A 451 11.63 8.89 35.77
CA ALA A 451 11.47 9.88 36.84
C ALA A 451 12.80 10.61 37.14
N GLY A 452 13.91 9.87 37.22
CA GLY A 452 15.24 10.46 37.40
C GLY A 452 15.65 11.35 36.23
N GLN A 453 15.33 10.95 35.00
CA GLN A 453 15.60 11.75 33.81
C GLN A 453 14.71 13.00 33.71
N LEU A 454 13.46 12.90 34.11
CA LEU A 454 12.56 14.04 34.25
C LEU A 454 13.09 15.01 35.30
N PHE A 455 13.51 14.51 36.46
CA PHE A 455 14.10 15.31 37.52
C PHE A 455 15.41 15.98 37.09
N ALA A 456 16.28 15.28 36.35
CA ALA A 456 17.46 15.88 35.77
C ALA A 456 17.11 17.04 34.82
N ASP A 457 16.07 16.90 33.98
CA ASP A 457 15.59 17.98 33.12
C ASP A 457 15.02 19.16 33.93
N THR A 458 14.41 18.91 35.10
CA THR A 458 13.98 19.99 36.01
C THR A 458 15.16 20.78 36.57
N LEU A 459 16.19 20.09 37.07
CA LEU A 459 17.37 20.73 37.63
C LEU A 459 18.13 21.52 36.55
N LEU A 460 18.29 20.96 35.36
CA LEU A 460 18.91 21.64 34.23
C LEU A 460 18.14 22.90 33.81
N GLY A 461 16.80 22.89 33.87
CA GLY A 461 16.00 24.08 33.62
C GLY A 461 15.94 25.08 34.79
N MET A 462 16.27 24.64 36.01
CA MET A 462 16.38 25.49 37.20
C MET A 462 17.73 26.24 37.22
N PHE A 463 18.83 25.56 36.87
CA PHE A 463 20.19 26.11 36.86
C PHE A 463 20.64 26.67 35.49
N GLY A 464 20.01 26.25 34.38
CA GLY A 464 20.30 26.71 33.02
C GLY A 464 19.17 27.53 32.40
N ARG A 465 19.42 28.18 31.24
CA ARG A 465 18.33 28.81 30.47
C ARG A 465 17.42 27.71 29.88
N PRO A 466 16.11 27.72 30.14
CA PRO A 466 15.19 26.72 29.62
C PRO A 466 15.22 26.72 28.08
N ASN A 467 15.48 25.57 27.49
CA ASN A 467 15.53 25.37 26.03
C ASN A 467 14.32 24.54 25.58
N LYS A 468 13.80 24.78 24.38
CA LYS A 468 12.65 24.03 23.83
C LYS A 468 12.88 22.51 23.80
N VAL A 469 14.14 22.10 23.65
CA VAL A 469 14.56 20.69 23.65
C VAL A 469 14.41 20.04 25.03
N THR A 470 14.75 20.74 26.13
CA THR A 470 14.65 20.17 27.48
C THR A 470 13.19 20.09 27.95
N ALA A 471 12.34 21.03 27.52
CA ALA A 471 10.90 20.97 27.76
C ALA A 471 10.23 19.79 27.00
N ALA A 472 10.60 19.57 25.73
CA ALA A 472 10.13 18.43 24.95
C ALA A 472 10.63 17.08 25.50
N SER A 473 11.88 17.04 25.99
CA SER A 473 12.44 15.86 26.67
C SER A 473 11.68 15.54 27.97
N GLY A 474 11.50 16.52 28.85
CA GLY A 474 10.80 16.31 30.12
C GLY A 474 9.36 15.82 29.93
N THR A 475 8.61 16.43 29.01
CA THR A 475 7.26 15.96 28.67
C THR A 475 7.26 14.52 28.12
N SER A 476 8.25 14.15 27.31
CA SER A 476 8.38 12.78 26.80
C SER A 476 8.62 11.76 27.92
N TRP A 477 9.49 12.07 28.89
CA TRP A 477 9.77 11.19 30.04
C TRP A 477 8.57 11.03 30.97
N ALA A 478 7.83 12.11 31.21
CA ALA A 478 6.60 12.05 32.00
C ALA A 478 5.52 11.20 31.32
N VAL A 479 5.33 11.35 30.01
CA VAL A 479 4.38 10.54 29.23
C VAL A 479 4.79 9.07 29.23
N LEU A 480 6.06 8.77 28.93
CA LEU A 480 6.57 7.40 28.94
C LEU A 480 6.37 6.73 30.31
N GLY A 481 6.76 7.41 31.39
CA GLY A 481 6.59 6.89 32.75
C GLY A 481 5.12 6.67 33.11
N THR A 482 4.22 7.56 32.68
CA THR A 482 2.77 7.41 32.92
C THR A 482 2.21 6.19 32.18
N VAL A 483 2.60 5.98 30.92
CA VAL A 483 2.19 4.80 30.13
C VAL A 483 2.70 3.51 30.77
N LEU A 484 3.95 3.51 31.26
CA LEU A 484 4.53 2.35 31.93
C LEU A 484 3.85 2.03 33.27
N ILE A 485 3.41 3.03 34.04
CA ILE A 485 2.60 2.80 35.26
C ILE A 485 1.25 2.17 34.93
N VAL A 486 0.59 2.59 33.84
CA VAL A 486 -0.63 1.95 33.36
C VAL A 486 -0.35 0.51 32.94
N ALA A 487 0.72 0.27 32.18
CA ALA A 487 1.13 -1.08 31.78
C ALA A 487 1.42 -1.98 33.00
N GLN A 488 2.05 -1.43 34.04
CA GLN A 488 2.32 -2.13 35.28
C GLN A 488 1.04 -2.49 36.05
N ALA A 489 0.06 -1.58 36.13
CA ALA A 489 -1.23 -1.87 36.77
C ALA A 489 -2.06 -2.92 35.98
N VAL A 490 -1.97 -2.91 34.64
CA VAL A 490 -2.60 -3.93 33.80
C VAL A 490 -1.91 -5.28 33.97
N ALA A 491 -0.57 -5.31 34.03
CA ALA A 491 0.20 -6.52 34.28
C ALA A 491 -0.14 -7.12 35.66
N PHE A 492 -0.23 -6.28 36.70
CA PHE A 492 -0.64 -6.68 38.04
C PHE A 492 -2.04 -7.32 38.06
N ARG A 493 -2.99 -6.76 37.30
CA ARG A 493 -4.35 -7.33 37.21
C ARG A 493 -4.37 -8.69 36.50
N ALA A 494 -3.45 -8.91 35.55
CA ALA A 494 -3.33 -10.18 34.85
C ALA A 494 -2.71 -11.26 35.75
N THR A 495 -1.80 -10.88 36.65
CA THR A 495 -1.18 -11.79 37.63
C THR A 495 -2.13 -12.16 38.78
N ASP A 496 -2.96 -11.23 39.26
CA ASP A 496 -3.95 -11.44 40.34
C ASP A 496 -5.05 -12.48 40.02
N GLN A 497 -5.29 -12.79 38.74
CA GLN A 497 -6.28 -13.81 38.33
C GLN A 497 -5.77 -15.26 38.49
N GLY A 498 -4.47 -15.47 38.71
CA GLY A 498 -3.87 -16.76 39.05
C GLY A 498 -3.68 -16.87 40.57
N ALA A 499 -4.17 -17.95 41.19
CA ALA A 499 -4.22 -18.13 42.64
C ALA A 499 -2.96 -17.69 43.42
N TRP A 500 -3.17 -16.92 44.50
CA TRP A 500 -2.25 -16.54 45.61
C TRP A 500 -0.79 -16.99 45.46
N GLU A 501 -0.06 -16.36 44.55
CA GLU A 501 1.39 -16.49 44.48
C GLU A 501 2.07 -15.50 45.46
N PRO A 502 3.23 -15.85 46.06
CA PRO A 502 4.04 -14.94 46.89
C PRO A 502 4.61 -13.72 46.13
N THR A 503 4.29 -13.55 44.84
CA THR A 503 4.79 -12.51 43.93
C THR A 503 3.93 -11.24 43.93
N VAL A 504 2.65 -11.33 44.32
CA VAL A 504 1.72 -10.19 44.44
C VAL A 504 2.24 -9.04 45.33
N PRO A 505 2.79 -9.27 46.55
CA PRO A 505 3.29 -8.17 47.39
C PRO A 505 4.54 -7.49 46.79
N VAL A 506 5.38 -8.23 46.07
CA VAL A 506 6.58 -7.67 45.40
C VAL A 506 6.15 -6.78 44.23
N ALA A 507 5.15 -7.20 43.47
CA ALA A 507 4.57 -6.42 42.38
C ALA A 507 3.92 -5.11 42.87
N ALA A 508 3.14 -5.20 43.95
CA ALA A 508 2.47 -4.04 44.57
C ALA A 508 3.47 -3.03 45.14
N THR A 509 4.54 -3.50 45.80
CA THR A 509 5.61 -2.62 46.31
C THR A 509 6.42 -1.98 45.19
N ALA A 510 6.74 -2.72 44.12
CA ALA A 510 7.40 -2.17 42.93
C ALA A 510 6.55 -1.08 42.26
N PHE A 511 5.22 -1.29 42.18
CA PHE A 511 4.28 -0.30 41.67
C PHE A 511 4.25 0.97 42.54
N LEU A 512 4.20 0.82 43.86
CA LEU A 512 4.21 1.95 44.80
C LEU A 512 5.47 2.81 44.63
N ILE A 513 6.65 2.18 44.56
CA ILE A 513 7.92 2.89 44.37
C ILE A 513 7.93 3.66 43.03
N ALA A 514 7.47 3.02 41.95
CA ALA A 514 7.41 3.64 40.63
C ALA A 514 6.47 4.87 40.60
N VAL A 515 5.29 4.75 41.19
CA VAL A 515 4.29 5.84 41.27
C VAL A 515 4.80 7.00 42.12
N LEU A 516 5.41 6.71 43.29
CA LEU A 516 5.96 7.75 44.16
C LEU A 516 7.14 8.49 43.51
N ALA A 517 8.05 7.76 42.87
CA ALA A 517 9.21 8.35 42.19
C ALA A 517 8.78 9.27 41.04
N LEU A 518 7.90 8.80 40.14
CA LEU A 518 7.44 9.62 39.03
C LEU A 518 6.53 10.76 39.49
N GLY A 519 5.70 10.53 40.52
CA GLY A 519 4.85 11.55 41.11
C GLY A 519 5.64 12.70 41.73
N ALA A 520 6.67 12.39 42.50
CA ALA A 520 7.57 13.39 43.05
C ALA A 520 8.27 14.19 41.94
N ALA A 521 8.79 13.52 40.91
CA ALA A 521 9.46 14.17 39.78
C ALA A 521 8.50 15.05 38.96
N ALA A 522 7.27 14.58 38.69
CA ALA A 522 6.25 15.33 37.96
C ALA A 522 5.76 16.55 38.75
N CYS A 523 5.47 16.39 40.04
CA CYS A 523 5.09 17.48 40.94
C CYS A 523 6.21 18.52 41.06
N ALA A 524 7.47 18.10 41.22
CA ALA A 524 8.62 19.01 41.27
C ALA A 524 8.78 19.79 39.95
N HIS A 525 8.64 19.11 38.80
CA HIS A 525 8.71 19.77 37.49
C HIS A 525 7.61 20.82 37.34
N SER A 526 6.36 20.44 37.62
CA SER A 526 5.25 21.39 37.60
C SER A 526 5.49 22.55 38.55
N TRP A 527 5.95 22.29 39.78
CA TRP A 527 6.18 23.30 40.82
C TRP A 527 7.23 24.36 40.44
N VAL A 528 8.31 23.95 39.77
CA VAL A 528 9.42 24.83 39.35
C VAL A 528 9.03 25.72 38.16
N PHE A 529 8.25 25.20 37.21
CA PHE A 529 7.90 25.91 35.98
C PHE A 529 6.56 26.68 36.04
N LEU A 530 5.80 26.58 37.13
CA LEU A 530 4.56 27.33 37.42
C LEU A 530 4.80 28.75 38.03
N PRO A 531 4.26 29.83 37.44
CA PRO A 531 4.38 30.25 36.05
C PRO A 531 5.45 31.36 35.89
N ARG A 532 6.37 31.20 34.92
CA ARG A 532 7.18 32.31 34.37
C ARG A 532 6.66 32.65 32.97
N GLY A 533 5.82 33.68 32.87
CA GLY A 533 5.57 34.48 31.67
C GLY A 533 5.16 33.77 30.37
N GLN A 534 3.87 33.89 30.05
CA GLN A 534 3.31 34.10 28.69
C GLN A 534 2.84 32.94 27.81
N ARG A 535 2.81 31.66 28.20
CA ARG A 535 2.00 30.64 27.49
C ARG A 535 1.91 29.34 28.27
N TYR A 536 0.75 28.67 28.18
CA TYR A 536 0.49 27.33 28.72
C TYR A 536 1.71 26.42 28.57
N ALA A 537 2.39 26.15 29.69
CA ALA A 537 3.50 25.23 29.74
C ALA A 537 2.95 23.82 29.97
N GLY A 538 3.47 22.80 29.28
CA GLY A 538 3.14 21.39 29.57
C GLY A 538 3.26 21.05 31.06
N ALA A 539 4.07 21.81 31.80
CA ALA A 539 4.20 21.78 33.25
C ALA A 539 2.89 22.02 34.04
N GLU A 540 1.91 22.81 33.56
CA GLU A 540 0.65 23.01 34.29
C GLU A 540 -0.23 21.76 34.31
N ILE A 541 -0.16 20.96 33.24
CA ILE A 541 -0.99 19.77 33.01
C ILE A 541 -0.31 18.50 33.53
N MET A 542 1.02 18.47 33.55
CA MET A 542 1.79 17.26 33.78
C MET A 542 1.52 16.59 35.14
N ALA A 543 1.67 17.32 36.25
CA ALA A 543 1.42 16.76 37.58
C ALA A 543 -0.06 16.39 37.81
N PRO A 544 -1.07 17.22 37.46
CA PRO A 544 -2.48 16.83 37.57
C PRO A 544 -2.83 15.60 36.74
N ALA A 545 -2.35 15.50 35.50
CA ALA A 545 -2.61 14.36 34.63
C ALA A 545 -1.98 13.09 35.19
N PHE A 546 -0.72 13.17 35.65
CA PHE A 546 -0.06 12.05 36.30
C PHE A 546 -0.80 11.58 37.56
N LEU A 547 -1.10 12.48 38.49
CA LEU A 547 -1.76 12.14 39.76
C LEU A 547 -3.15 11.53 39.55
N ALA A 548 -3.90 11.99 38.54
CA ALA A 548 -5.17 11.40 38.16
C ALA A 548 -5.02 9.96 37.66
N VAL A 549 -4.09 9.71 36.73
CA VAL A 549 -3.82 8.36 36.19
C VAL A 549 -3.26 7.44 37.28
N ALA A 550 -2.33 7.94 38.10
CA ALA A 550 -1.75 7.21 39.21
C ALA A 550 -2.80 6.81 40.26
N GLY A 551 -3.76 7.69 40.57
CA GLY A 551 -4.85 7.38 41.50
C GLY A 551 -5.78 6.27 40.99
N ILE A 552 -6.08 6.25 39.69
CA ILE A 552 -6.85 5.16 39.07
C ILE A 552 -6.07 3.85 39.10
N CYS A 553 -4.79 3.89 38.72
CA CYS A 553 -3.92 2.70 38.73
C CYS A 553 -3.72 2.16 40.15
N ALA A 554 -3.60 3.03 41.15
CA ALA A 554 -3.51 2.64 42.56
C ALA A 554 -4.79 1.95 43.05
N GLY A 555 -5.95 2.26 42.47
CA GLY A 555 -7.19 1.54 42.74
C GLY A 555 -7.19 0.09 42.27
N VAL A 556 -6.52 -0.18 41.14
CA VAL A 556 -6.35 -1.55 40.61
C VAL A 556 -5.44 -2.39 41.51
N VAL A 557 -4.44 -1.76 42.14
CA VAL A 557 -3.41 -2.47 42.94
C VAL A 557 -3.76 -2.55 44.43
N PHE A 558 -4.34 -1.50 45.01
CA PHE A 558 -4.59 -1.37 46.47
C PHE A 558 -6.07 -1.21 46.84
N GLY A 559 -7.01 -1.44 45.91
CA GLY A 559 -8.44 -1.28 46.17
C GLY A 559 -8.86 0.17 46.45
N ALA A 560 -9.97 0.38 47.17
CA ALA A 560 -10.47 1.73 47.42
C ALA A 560 -9.46 2.61 48.19
N SER A 561 -8.65 2.03 49.08
CA SER A 561 -7.62 2.75 49.82
C SER A 561 -6.62 3.49 48.91
N GLY A 562 -6.19 2.85 47.82
CA GLY A 562 -5.30 3.45 46.82
C GLY A 562 -5.96 4.61 46.06
N THR A 563 -7.24 4.46 45.69
CA THR A 563 -8.00 5.53 45.02
C THR A 563 -8.20 6.76 45.91
N VAL A 564 -8.39 6.57 47.22
CA VAL A 564 -8.55 7.67 48.18
C VAL A 564 -7.25 8.46 48.28
N VAL A 565 -6.11 7.79 48.45
CA VAL A 565 -4.80 8.47 48.53
C VAL A 565 -4.49 9.21 47.22
N GLY A 566 -4.77 8.59 46.08
CA GLY A 566 -4.62 9.22 44.75
C GLY A 566 -5.49 10.46 44.58
N ALA A 567 -6.79 10.35 44.84
CA ALA A 567 -7.73 11.48 44.72
C ALA A 567 -7.46 12.60 45.74
N ALA A 568 -7.05 12.25 46.96
CA ALA A 568 -6.66 13.22 47.99
C ALA A 568 -5.39 13.98 47.60
N SER A 569 -4.36 13.28 47.11
CA SER A 569 -3.12 13.91 46.65
C SER A 569 -3.34 14.86 45.47
N LEU A 570 -4.19 14.48 44.51
CA LEU A 570 -4.61 15.34 43.39
C LEU A 570 -5.37 16.58 43.90
N THR A 571 -6.34 16.39 44.78
CA THR A 571 -7.15 17.49 45.35
C THR A 571 -6.26 18.47 46.12
N LEU A 572 -5.36 17.95 46.95
CA LEU A 572 -4.40 18.74 47.73
C LEU A 572 -3.46 19.52 46.82
N PHE A 573 -2.86 18.87 45.81
CA PHE A 573 -1.97 19.54 44.85
C PHE A 573 -2.68 20.70 44.17
N LEU A 574 -3.89 20.47 43.62
CA LEU A 574 -4.67 21.48 42.91
C LEU A 574 -5.12 22.64 43.82
N ALA A 575 -5.49 22.35 45.07
CA ALA A 575 -5.86 23.37 46.03
C ALA A 575 -4.66 24.25 46.43
N VAL A 576 -3.50 23.63 46.69
CA VAL A 576 -2.26 24.34 47.07
C VAL A 576 -1.72 25.18 45.92
N THR A 577 -1.72 24.66 44.68
CA THR A 577 -1.30 25.44 43.51
C THR A 577 -2.28 26.56 43.20
N GLY A 578 -3.58 26.31 43.29
CA GLY A 578 -4.62 27.33 43.13
C GLY A 578 -4.52 28.45 44.17
N TRP A 579 -4.18 28.11 45.42
CA TRP A 579 -3.92 29.09 46.48
C TRP A 579 -2.66 29.91 46.23
N ARG A 580 -1.56 29.29 45.79
CA ARG A 580 -0.31 29.97 45.43
C ARG A 580 -0.51 30.99 44.31
N LEU A 581 -1.38 30.69 43.36
CA LEU A 581 -1.71 31.56 42.22
C LEU A 581 -2.66 32.71 42.57
N ARG A 582 -3.09 32.86 43.83
CA ARG A 582 -3.98 33.97 44.25
C ARG A 582 -3.40 35.37 44.05
N ALA A 583 -2.07 35.48 44.05
CA ALA A 583 -1.35 36.75 43.92
C ALA A 583 -1.06 37.15 42.46
N GLN A 584 -1.41 36.30 41.49
CA GLN A 584 -1.18 36.58 40.06
C GLN A 584 -2.29 37.46 39.49
N PRO A 585 -1.96 38.39 38.56
CA PRO A 585 -2.92 39.32 37.97
C PRO A 585 -3.89 38.66 36.97
N GLU A 586 -3.56 37.48 36.42
CA GLU A 586 -4.45 36.74 35.52
C GLU A 586 -5.37 35.78 36.29
N PRO A 587 -6.69 36.07 36.40
CA PRO A 587 -7.61 35.23 37.18
C PRO A 587 -7.89 33.87 36.53
N THR A 588 -7.59 33.69 35.24
CA THR A 588 -7.91 32.50 34.44
C THR A 588 -7.19 31.24 34.93
N HIS A 589 -5.87 31.31 35.18
CA HIS A 589 -5.09 30.18 35.69
C HIS A 589 -5.62 29.71 37.05
N ARG A 590 -5.97 30.64 37.94
CA ARG A 590 -6.57 30.34 39.24
C ARG A 590 -7.91 29.61 39.12
N TRP A 591 -8.77 30.03 38.19
CA TRP A 591 -10.06 29.40 37.96
C TRP A 591 -9.93 27.96 37.44
N ILE A 592 -8.93 27.67 36.60
CA ILE A 592 -8.65 26.30 36.12
C ILE A 592 -8.29 25.38 37.29
N TYR A 593 -7.39 25.79 38.19
CA TYR A 593 -7.04 25.00 39.36
C TYR A 593 -8.24 24.80 40.31
N TRP A 594 -9.09 25.82 40.46
CA TRP A 594 -10.33 25.71 41.22
C TRP A 594 -11.30 24.68 40.63
N TRP A 595 -11.56 24.74 39.32
CA TRP A 595 -12.45 23.78 38.66
C TRP A 595 -11.89 22.35 38.68
N CYS A 596 -10.59 22.18 38.50
CA CYS A 596 -9.94 20.88 38.63
C CYS A 596 -10.01 20.36 40.08
N ALA A 597 -9.79 21.19 41.09
CA ALA A 597 -9.89 20.79 42.50
C ALA A 597 -11.34 20.38 42.86
N ARG A 598 -12.31 21.05 42.26
CA ARG A 598 -13.73 20.73 42.40
C ARG A 598 -14.10 19.39 41.75
N GLY A 599 -13.51 19.05 40.60
CA GLY A 599 -13.64 17.73 40.00
C GLY A 599 -12.93 16.65 40.82
N ALA A 600 -11.72 16.94 41.32
CA ALA A 600 -10.93 16.02 42.14
C ALA A 600 -11.62 15.72 43.49
N SER A 601 -12.32 16.69 44.09
CA SER A 601 -13.10 16.46 45.31
C SER A 601 -14.31 15.55 45.10
N LEU A 602 -14.89 15.51 43.90
CA LEU A 602 -15.91 14.52 43.54
C LEU A 602 -15.29 13.12 43.45
N LEU A 603 -14.12 12.99 42.80
CA LEU A 603 -13.37 11.72 42.77
C LEU A 603 -13.02 11.25 44.18
N LEU A 604 -12.63 12.17 45.07
CA LEU A 604 -12.37 11.88 46.47
C LEU A 604 -13.63 11.42 47.21
N ALA A 605 -14.77 12.08 47.02
CA ALA A 605 -16.04 11.67 47.62
C ALA A 605 -16.46 10.27 47.16
N MET A 606 -16.27 9.94 45.88
CA MET A 606 -16.54 8.60 45.35
C MET A 606 -15.58 7.55 45.91
N ALA A 607 -14.29 7.87 46.03
CA ALA A 607 -13.28 6.98 46.61
C ALA A 607 -13.54 6.74 48.11
N VAL A 608 -13.92 7.78 48.86
CA VAL A 608 -14.31 7.66 50.28
C VAL A 608 -15.57 6.84 50.44
N PHE A 609 -16.56 7.00 49.55
CA PHE A 609 -17.76 6.15 49.55
C PHE A 609 -17.41 4.68 49.26
N ALA A 610 -16.52 4.41 48.30
CA ALA A 610 -16.05 3.06 48.01
C ALA A 610 -15.33 2.43 49.22
N LEU A 611 -14.45 3.19 49.88
CA LEU A 611 -13.77 2.75 51.10
C LEU A 611 -14.75 2.52 52.25
N TRP A 612 -15.74 3.40 52.42
CA TRP A 612 -16.81 3.25 53.40
C TRP A 612 -17.63 1.98 53.13
N ARG A 613 -17.94 1.70 51.86
CA ARG A 613 -18.68 0.49 51.45
C ARG A 613 -17.89 -0.79 51.70
N GLU A 614 -16.57 -0.79 51.55
CA GLU A 614 -15.71 -1.93 51.85
C GLU A 614 -15.70 -2.31 53.35
N HIS A 615 -16.00 -1.36 54.25
CA HIS A 615 -15.87 -1.55 55.71
C HIS A 615 -17.22 -1.59 56.47
N MET A 616 -18.36 -1.44 55.79
CA MET A 616 -19.69 -1.39 56.41
C MET A 616 -20.49 -2.70 56.28
N PRO A 617 -21.38 -3.00 57.25
CA PRO A 617 -22.30 -4.14 57.17
C PRO A 617 -23.33 -3.96 56.04
N VAL A 618 -23.69 -5.08 55.39
CA VAL A 618 -24.43 -5.14 54.11
C VAL A 618 -25.80 -4.43 54.16
N ASP A 619 -26.52 -4.48 55.28
CA ASP A 619 -27.89 -3.96 55.39
C ASP A 619 -27.99 -2.42 55.31
N VAL A 620 -27.01 -1.70 55.87
CA VAL A 620 -26.98 -0.22 55.83
C VAL A 620 -26.46 0.30 54.48
N SER A 621 -25.71 -0.52 53.75
CA SER A 621 -25.12 -0.15 52.46
C SER A 621 -26.12 -0.04 51.30
N ALA A 622 -27.34 -0.59 51.46
CA ALA A 622 -28.35 -0.64 50.41
C ALA A 622 -29.18 0.65 50.29
N GLU A 623 -29.34 1.42 51.37
CA GLU A 623 -30.20 2.62 51.39
C GLU A 623 -29.53 3.87 50.80
N VAL A 624 -28.20 3.96 50.87
CA VAL A 624 -27.44 5.14 50.42
C VAL A 624 -26.70 4.85 49.12
N SER A 625 -27.19 5.39 48.01
CA SER A 625 -26.51 5.27 46.71
C SER A 625 -25.32 6.23 46.58
N LEU A 626 -24.26 5.78 45.90
CA LEU A 626 -23.11 6.62 45.51
C LEU A 626 -23.57 7.92 44.83
N TRP A 627 -24.56 7.83 43.96
CA TRP A 627 -25.07 8.95 43.17
C TRP A 627 -25.77 10.00 44.02
N LEU A 628 -26.47 9.59 45.07
CA LEU A 628 -27.06 10.49 46.05
C LEU A 628 -25.96 11.33 46.73
N VAL A 629 -24.87 10.69 47.17
CA VAL A 629 -23.72 11.37 47.80
C VAL A 629 -23.08 12.38 46.84
N VAL A 630 -22.86 12.01 45.58
CA VAL A 630 -22.32 12.92 44.56
C VAL A 630 -23.26 14.10 44.27
N LEU A 631 -24.58 13.87 44.21
CA LEU A 631 -25.59 14.92 44.02
C LEU A 631 -25.64 15.89 45.21
N PHE A 632 -25.52 15.38 46.44
CA PHE A 632 -25.42 16.23 47.64
C PHE A 632 -24.15 17.09 47.63
N VAL A 633 -23.01 16.52 47.25
CA VAL A 633 -21.75 17.29 47.12
C VAL A 633 -21.86 18.36 46.04
N LEU A 634 -22.46 18.05 44.87
CA LEU A 634 -22.72 19.02 43.80
C LEU A 634 -23.70 20.13 44.23
N GLY A 635 -24.78 19.76 44.91
CA GLY A 635 -25.77 20.70 45.45
C GLY A 635 -25.17 21.61 46.51
N GLY A 636 -24.35 21.06 47.43
CA GLY A 636 -23.62 21.83 48.44
C GLY A 636 -22.63 22.82 47.82
N GLN A 637 -21.86 22.39 46.81
CA GLN A 637 -20.96 23.27 46.05
C GLN A 637 -21.72 24.43 45.38
N LEU A 638 -22.90 24.16 44.81
CA LEU A 638 -23.77 25.19 44.22
C LEU A 638 -24.35 26.15 45.25
N LEU A 639 -24.81 25.64 46.40
CA LEU A 639 -25.39 26.45 47.47
C LEU A 639 -24.39 27.44 48.05
N ILE A 640 -23.12 27.03 48.21
CA ILE A 640 -22.04 27.93 48.66
C ILE A 640 -21.88 29.11 47.68
N LEU A 641 -21.91 28.84 46.37
CA LEU A 641 -21.79 29.86 45.34
C LEU A 641 -23.05 30.73 45.21
N ALA A 642 -24.24 30.13 45.25
CA ALA A 642 -25.52 30.82 45.20
C ALA A 642 -25.72 31.74 46.43
N GLY A 643 -25.34 31.27 47.62
CA GLY A 643 -25.37 32.07 48.85
C GLY A 643 -24.42 33.28 48.82
N SER A 644 -23.30 33.17 48.11
CA SER A 644 -22.40 34.31 47.87
C SER A 644 -23.02 35.37 46.95
N MET A 645 -23.79 34.93 45.94
CA MET A 645 -24.51 35.81 45.00
C MET A 645 -25.75 36.47 45.63
N TRP A 646 -26.46 35.76 46.52
CA TRP A 646 -27.60 36.32 47.28
C TRP A 646 -27.19 37.48 48.19
N ARG A 647 -25.94 37.51 48.63
CA ARG A 647 -25.35 38.61 49.41
C ARG A 647 -24.84 39.78 48.55
N GLY A 648 -25.02 39.74 47.23
CA GLY A 648 -24.68 40.83 46.31
C GLY A 648 -23.27 40.79 45.70
N ASN A 649 -22.46 39.76 45.99
CA ASN A 649 -21.12 39.63 45.39
C ASN A 649 -21.20 39.12 43.95
N THR A 650 -20.44 39.72 43.03
CA THR A 650 -20.36 39.27 41.63
C THR A 650 -19.20 38.28 41.44
N VAL A 651 -19.51 37.00 41.23
CA VAL A 651 -18.51 35.95 40.99
C VAL A 651 -18.39 35.67 39.49
N ALA A 652 -17.25 36.02 38.88
CA ALA A 652 -17.03 35.88 37.43
C ALA A 652 -17.15 34.42 36.91
N GLY A 653 -16.79 33.43 37.74
CA GLY A 653 -16.87 32.00 37.40
C GLY A 653 -18.26 31.34 37.58
N PHE A 654 -19.22 32.04 38.18
CA PHE A 654 -20.51 31.45 38.59
C PHE A 654 -21.28 30.81 37.43
N SER A 655 -21.30 31.47 36.27
CA SER A 655 -22.02 30.94 35.09
C SER A 655 -21.44 29.61 34.60
N PHE A 656 -20.11 29.46 34.67
CA PHE A 656 -19.44 28.20 34.30
C PHE A 656 -19.73 27.11 35.34
N ASP A 657 -19.69 27.46 36.63
CA ASP A 657 -19.98 26.52 37.71
C ASP A 657 -21.43 25.99 37.67
N VAL A 658 -22.41 26.86 37.37
CA VAL A 658 -23.80 26.43 37.16
C VAL A 658 -23.93 25.52 35.95
N CYS A 659 -23.28 25.83 34.82
CA CYS A 659 -23.29 24.92 33.67
C CYS A 659 -22.66 23.55 34.00
N ALA A 660 -21.51 23.54 34.68
CA ALA A 660 -20.77 22.32 34.99
C ALA A 660 -21.51 21.44 36.00
N THR A 661 -22.15 22.03 37.00
CA THR A 661 -22.97 21.33 38.00
C THR A 661 -24.19 20.72 37.36
N VAL A 662 -24.92 21.50 36.58
CA VAL A 662 -26.13 21.07 35.88
C VAL A 662 -25.82 19.96 34.88
N ALA A 663 -24.70 20.06 34.14
CA ALA A 663 -24.22 19.00 33.27
C ALA A 663 -23.84 17.74 34.04
N ALA A 664 -23.15 17.87 35.18
CA ALA A 664 -22.80 16.73 36.04
C ALA A 664 -24.05 16.06 36.64
N THR A 665 -25.03 16.83 37.11
CA THR A 665 -26.30 16.28 37.62
C THR A 665 -27.06 15.52 36.55
N LEU A 666 -27.03 16.01 35.30
CA LEU A 666 -27.67 15.32 34.18
C LEU A 666 -26.97 14.00 33.86
N LEU A 667 -25.63 14.01 33.80
CA LEU A 667 -24.84 12.80 33.56
C LEU A 667 -25.05 11.74 34.65
N LEU A 668 -25.11 12.16 35.92
CA LEU A 668 -25.36 11.27 37.04
C LEU A 668 -26.75 10.66 36.98
N ALA A 669 -27.77 11.47 36.68
CA ALA A 669 -29.13 11.00 36.49
C ALA A 669 -29.23 9.98 35.34
N THR A 670 -28.59 10.24 34.19
CA THR A 670 -28.53 9.28 33.08
C THR A 670 -27.84 7.98 33.46
N PHE A 671 -26.69 8.06 34.12
CA PHE A 671 -25.89 6.89 34.46
C PHE A 671 -26.62 5.99 35.45
N GLN A 672 -27.29 6.59 36.45
CA GLN A 672 -28.06 5.84 37.42
C GLN A 672 -29.23 5.09 36.79
N MET A 673 -29.94 5.71 35.85
CA MET A 673 -31.03 5.06 35.10
C MET A 673 -30.53 3.83 34.32
N ILE A 674 -29.33 3.90 33.74
CA ILE A 674 -28.73 2.79 32.99
C ILE A 674 -28.22 1.68 33.91
N ALA A 675 -27.58 2.06 35.02
CA ALA A 675 -26.87 1.12 35.87
C ALA A 675 -27.76 0.34 36.83
N ASN A 676 -28.95 0.85 37.18
CA ASN A 676 -29.79 0.21 38.20
C ASN A 676 -31.31 0.42 37.93
N PRO A 677 -31.89 -0.34 36.98
CA PRO A 677 -33.27 -0.13 36.53
C PRO A 677 -34.35 -0.43 37.60
N ASP A 678 -34.06 -1.30 38.58
CA ASP A 678 -35.05 -1.80 39.56
C ASP A 678 -35.02 -1.08 40.94
N GLY A 679 -34.14 -0.09 41.12
CA GLY A 679 -33.84 0.52 42.44
C GLY A 679 -34.63 1.79 42.81
N HIS A 680 -34.38 2.35 44.00
CA HIS A 680 -34.93 3.62 44.53
C HIS A 680 -34.44 4.90 43.79
N TRP A 681 -34.47 4.92 42.45
CA TRP A 681 -34.01 6.06 41.64
C TRP A 681 -34.99 7.26 41.66
N THR A 682 -36.20 7.10 42.20
CA THR A 682 -37.18 8.19 42.34
C THR A 682 -36.67 9.28 43.29
N GLN A 683 -36.04 8.91 44.41
CA GLN A 683 -35.48 9.87 45.36
C GLN A 683 -34.29 10.64 44.77
N THR A 684 -33.41 9.97 44.01
CA THR A 684 -32.26 10.63 43.38
C THR A 684 -32.66 11.53 42.22
N LEU A 685 -33.67 11.15 41.41
CA LEU A 685 -34.20 12.03 40.37
C LEU A 685 -34.88 13.27 40.95
N VAL A 686 -35.64 13.15 42.04
CA VAL A 686 -36.24 14.31 42.71
C VAL A 686 -35.16 15.26 43.21
N VAL A 687 -34.12 14.75 43.87
CA VAL A 687 -32.98 15.57 44.33
C VAL A 687 -32.25 16.20 43.14
N ALA A 688 -32.04 15.48 42.04
CA ALA A 688 -31.44 16.04 40.82
C ALA A 688 -32.29 17.16 40.20
N LEU A 689 -33.62 17.01 40.19
CA LEU A 689 -34.57 18.01 39.70
C LEU A 689 -34.58 19.26 40.58
N VAL A 690 -34.48 19.08 41.90
CA VAL A 690 -34.33 20.18 42.87
C VAL A 690 -33.01 20.91 42.67
N VAL A 691 -31.89 20.20 42.50
CA VAL A 691 -30.58 20.81 42.24
C VAL A 691 -30.58 21.60 40.92
N ALA A 692 -31.21 21.06 39.86
CA ALA A 692 -31.37 21.75 38.59
C ALA A 692 -32.30 22.98 38.69
N ALA A 693 -33.38 22.88 39.47
CA ALA A 693 -34.28 24.00 39.73
C ALA A 693 -33.61 25.11 40.55
N LEU A 694 -32.80 24.77 41.55
CA LEU A 694 -31.99 25.73 42.31
C LEU A 694 -31.00 26.47 41.40
N GLY A 695 -30.39 25.76 40.43
CA GLY A 695 -29.56 26.36 39.38
C GLY A 695 -30.33 27.35 38.51
N LEU A 696 -31.54 26.99 38.07
CA LEU A 696 -32.41 27.84 37.26
C LEU A 696 -32.83 29.12 38.01
N VAL A 697 -33.23 29.00 39.27
CA VAL A 697 -33.63 30.14 40.11
C VAL A 697 -32.44 31.06 40.40
N GLY A 698 -31.25 30.48 40.65
CA GLY A 698 -30.00 31.23 40.78
C GLY A 698 -29.65 32.02 39.50
N CYS A 699 -29.86 31.42 38.33
CA CYS A 699 -29.72 32.09 37.04
C CYS A 699 -30.79 33.16 36.81
N ALA A 700 -32.03 32.95 37.25
CA ALA A 700 -33.14 33.89 37.06
C ALA A 700 -32.92 35.21 37.81
N TYR A 701 -32.24 35.20 38.97
CA TYR A 701 -31.86 36.42 39.68
C TYR A 701 -30.61 37.07 39.07
N ALA A 702 -29.69 36.26 38.55
CA ALA A 702 -28.54 36.71 37.77
C ALA A 702 -28.92 37.35 36.42
N LEU A 703 -30.16 37.22 35.95
CA LEU A 703 -30.69 37.90 34.75
C LEU A 703 -30.69 39.44 34.86
N ARG A 704 -30.41 40.02 36.04
CA ARG A 704 -30.09 41.46 36.20
C ARG A 704 -28.69 41.83 35.69
N SER A 705 -27.81 40.85 35.48
CA SER A 705 -26.43 41.06 35.05
C SER A 705 -26.28 40.92 33.52
N PRO A 706 -25.45 41.73 32.84
CA PRO A 706 -25.26 41.69 31.38
C PRO A 706 -24.51 40.45 30.84
N ALA A 707 -24.10 39.52 31.71
CA ALA A 707 -23.23 38.38 31.42
C ALA A 707 -23.89 37.27 30.53
N PRO A 708 -23.10 36.34 29.95
CA PRO A 708 -23.45 35.61 28.72
C PRO A 708 -24.59 34.58 28.88
N GLY A 709 -25.39 34.46 27.84
CA GLY A 709 -26.69 33.77 27.84
C GLY A 709 -26.66 32.23 27.90
N VAL A 710 -25.53 31.56 28.07
CA VAL A 710 -25.47 30.08 28.05
C VAL A 710 -25.96 29.45 29.36
N ALA A 711 -25.58 30.02 30.51
CA ALA A 711 -26.02 29.53 31.82
C ALA A 711 -27.54 29.64 32.01
N GLN A 712 -28.17 30.61 31.34
CA GLN A 712 -29.62 30.78 31.33
C GLN A 712 -30.33 29.57 30.69
N TRP A 713 -29.69 28.88 29.74
CA TRP A 713 -30.27 27.72 29.05
C TRP A 713 -29.84 26.37 29.63
N ALA A 714 -28.76 26.31 30.41
CA ALA A 714 -28.24 25.05 30.95
C ALA A 714 -29.24 24.38 31.92
N ALA A 715 -29.76 25.14 32.88
CA ALA A 715 -30.71 24.62 33.86
C ALA A 715 -32.05 24.11 33.26
N PRO A 716 -32.75 24.84 32.36
CA PRO A 716 -33.99 24.33 31.77
C PRO A 716 -33.75 23.14 30.83
N LEU A 717 -32.60 23.07 30.16
CA LEU A 717 -32.23 21.91 29.35
C LEU A 717 -31.99 20.66 30.21
N ALA A 718 -31.36 20.80 31.37
CA ALA A 718 -31.20 19.67 32.28
C ALA A 718 -32.52 19.26 32.92
N MET A 719 -33.37 20.20 33.32
CA MET A 719 -34.69 19.87 33.88
C MET A 719 -35.56 19.12 32.86
N THR A 720 -35.56 19.53 31.59
CA THR A 720 -36.28 18.80 30.53
C THR A 720 -35.70 17.43 30.24
N ALA A 721 -34.37 17.29 30.27
CA ALA A 721 -33.73 16.00 30.06
C ALA A 721 -33.96 15.04 31.25
N ILE A 722 -33.91 15.53 32.50
CA ILE A 722 -34.26 14.77 33.70
C ILE A 722 -35.74 14.39 33.68
N ALA A 723 -36.63 15.29 33.26
CA ALA A 723 -38.04 14.98 33.04
C ALA A 723 -38.21 13.85 32.00
N GLY A 724 -37.46 13.90 30.90
CA GLY A 724 -37.43 12.83 29.90
C GLY A 724 -37.05 11.46 30.48
N MET A 725 -36.13 11.41 31.45
CA MET A 725 -35.76 10.17 32.13
C MET A 725 -36.89 9.60 32.99
N ALA A 726 -37.79 10.46 33.47
CA ALA A 726 -38.94 10.06 34.26
C ALA A 726 -40.15 9.59 33.41
N LEU A 727 -40.08 9.59 32.06
CA LEU A 727 -41.19 9.24 31.16
C LEU A 727 -41.86 7.89 31.47
N GLN A 728 -41.10 6.91 31.97
CA GLN A 728 -41.61 5.58 32.32
C GLN A 728 -42.45 5.58 33.60
N HIS A 729 -42.27 6.57 34.48
CA HIS A 729 -42.91 6.67 35.78
C HIS A 729 -43.77 7.92 35.84
N ARG A 730 -45.05 7.72 35.51
CA ARG A 730 -46.00 8.79 35.22
C ARG A 730 -46.06 9.86 36.31
N GLN A 731 -46.12 9.47 37.59
CA GLN A 731 -46.12 10.41 38.73
C GLN A 731 -44.85 11.28 38.81
N SER A 732 -43.67 10.72 38.55
CA SER A 732 -42.41 11.49 38.55
C SER A 732 -42.31 12.44 37.36
N PHE A 733 -42.82 12.01 36.19
CA PHE A 733 -42.91 12.86 35.00
C PHE A 733 -43.90 14.02 35.20
N GLU A 734 -45.05 13.78 35.84
CA GLU A 734 -46.02 14.82 36.18
C GLU A 734 -45.40 15.91 37.04
N ILE A 735 -44.72 15.53 38.13
CA ILE A 735 -44.04 16.47 39.03
C ILE A 735 -42.95 17.24 38.27
N ALA A 736 -42.19 16.56 37.41
CA ALA A 736 -41.14 17.17 36.60
C ALA A 736 -41.69 18.17 35.57
N ALA A 737 -42.72 17.78 34.81
CA ALA A 737 -43.37 18.61 33.80
C ALA A 737 -44.07 19.82 34.43
N ALA A 738 -44.69 19.65 35.60
CA ALA A 738 -45.25 20.73 36.38
C ALA A 738 -44.19 21.73 36.85
N LEU A 739 -43.07 21.24 37.42
CA LEU A 739 -41.97 22.10 37.86
C LEU A 739 -41.33 22.85 36.69
N VAL A 740 -41.16 22.20 35.52
CA VAL A 740 -40.67 22.83 34.29
C VAL A 740 -41.65 23.89 33.78
N ALA A 741 -42.96 23.60 33.73
CA ALA A 741 -43.96 24.55 33.25
C ALA A 741 -44.04 25.81 34.13
N VAL A 742 -44.04 25.63 35.46
CA VAL A 742 -44.08 26.75 36.43
C VAL A 742 -42.81 27.58 36.35
N THR A 743 -41.64 26.94 36.41
CA THR A 743 -40.36 27.66 36.40
C THR A 743 -40.08 28.35 35.06
N ALA A 744 -40.41 27.71 33.92
CA ALA A 744 -40.32 28.33 32.60
C ALA A 744 -41.31 29.51 32.45
N GLY A 745 -42.53 29.39 32.98
CA GLY A 745 -43.51 30.47 33.01
C GLY A 745 -43.02 31.70 33.78
N VAL A 746 -42.44 31.50 34.97
CA VAL A 746 -41.84 32.58 35.78
C VAL A 746 -40.67 33.26 35.03
N CYS A 747 -39.83 32.48 34.34
CA CYS A 747 -38.73 33.00 33.54
C CYS A 747 -39.20 33.73 32.26
N ALA A 748 -40.30 33.31 31.62
CA ALA A 748 -40.89 33.96 30.46
C ALA A 748 -41.43 35.37 30.78
N VAL A 749 -42.01 35.54 31.98
CA VAL A 749 -42.54 36.82 32.46
C VAL A 749 -41.42 37.77 32.93
N ARG A 750 -40.39 37.24 33.62
CA ARG A 750 -39.35 38.06 34.28
C ARG A 750 -38.09 38.33 33.45
N GLY A 751 -37.88 37.67 32.31
CA GLY A 751 -36.66 37.86 31.49
C GLY A 751 -36.52 39.29 30.96
N LEU A 752 -35.30 39.83 30.82
CA LEU A 752 -35.07 41.17 30.26
C LEU A 752 -34.87 41.18 28.73
N ARG A 753 -34.47 40.06 28.11
CA ARG A 753 -34.17 39.96 26.66
C ARG A 753 -35.31 39.30 25.87
N HIS A 754 -35.66 39.83 24.70
CA HIS A 754 -36.73 39.30 23.83
C HIS A 754 -36.55 37.82 23.43
N ARG A 755 -35.29 37.41 23.19
CA ARG A 755 -34.95 36.03 22.80
C ARG A 755 -35.10 35.01 23.95
N SER A 756 -34.87 35.41 25.20
CA SER A 756 -35.07 34.50 26.33
C SER A 756 -36.54 34.34 26.70
N ARG A 757 -37.32 35.44 26.67
CA ARG A 757 -38.78 35.38 26.88
C ARG A 757 -39.48 34.44 25.90
N SER A 758 -39.16 34.59 24.61
CA SER A 758 -39.77 33.80 23.52
C SER A 758 -39.47 32.30 23.62
N ALA A 759 -38.26 31.91 24.04
CA ALA A 759 -37.91 30.50 24.20
C ALA A 759 -38.43 29.89 25.52
N TYR A 760 -38.53 30.65 26.62
CA TYR A 760 -39.23 30.17 27.83
C TYR A 760 -40.74 30.01 27.61
N PHE A 761 -41.35 30.88 26.79
CA PHE A 761 -42.73 30.73 26.34
C PHE A 761 -42.95 29.44 25.54
N LEU A 762 -42.04 29.14 24.61
CA LEU A 762 -42.07 27.90 23.83
C LEU A 762 -41.89 26.66 24.72
N LEU A 763 -40.99 26.73 25.70
CA LEU A 763 -40.77 25.66 26.69
C LEU A 763 -42.01 25.41 27.56
N ALA A 764 -42.69 26.47 28.02
CA ALA A 764 -43.93 26.34 28.77
C ALA A 764 -45.06 25.73 27.94
N ARG A 765 -45.14 26.04 26.64
CA ARG A 765 -46.11 25.44 25.71
C ARG A 765 -45.87 23.95 25.51
N ILE A 766 -44.61 23.52 25.33
CA ILE A 766 -44.27 22.11 25.19
C ILE A 766 -44.54 21.34 26.50
N ALA A 767 -44.11 21.90 27.64
CA ALA A 767 -44.33 21.28 28.95
C ALA A 767 -45.82 21.14 29.29
N SER A 768 -46.64 22.14 28.94
CA SER A 768 -48.09 22.05 29.12
C SER A 768 -48.77 21.02 28.20
N THR A 769 -48.35 20.90 26.93
CA THR A 769 -48.86 19.82 26.06
C THR A 769 -48.51 18.43 26.58
N ALA A 770 -47.28 18.25 27.08
CA ALA A 770 -46.83 16.98 27.63
C ALA A 770 -47.58 16.65 28.92
N LEU A 771 -47.77 17.63 29.80
CA LEU A 771 -48.54 17.47 31.04
C LEU A 771 -49.99 17.05 30.75
N ILE A 772 -50.66 17.71 29.80
CA ILE A 772 -52.04 17.37 29.42
C ILE A 772 -52.09 15.95 28.81
N ALA A 773 -51.14 15.58 27.96
CA ALA A 773 -51.09 14.25 27.35
C ALA A 773 -50.96 13.14 28.40
N VAL A 774 -50.09 13.33 29.42
CA VAL A 774 -49.91 12.35 30.50
C VAL A 774 -51.12 12.30 31.42
N LEU A 775 -51.67 13.46 31.81
CA LEU A 775 -52.86 13.53 32.65
C LEU A 775 -54.08 12.83 32.01
N VAL A 776 -54.31 13.04 30.70
CA VAL A 776 -55.39 12.36 29.95
C VAL A 776 -55.16 10.85 29.91
N THR A 777 -53.91 10.41 29.78
CA THR A 777 -53.56 8.99 29.79
C THR A 777 -53.85 8.35 31.15
N ASP A 778 -53.54 9.05 32.23
CA ASP A 778 -53.78 8.57 33.60
C ASP A 778 -55.27 8.55 33.98
N ILE A 779 -56.05 9.47 33.43
CA ILE A 779 -57.50 9.50 33.67
C ILE A 779 -58.26 8.47 32.82
N THR A 780 -57.88 8.28 31.55
CA THR A 780 -58.72 7.53 30.57
C THR A 780 -58.21 6.14 30.22
N GLY A 781 -56.91 5.87 30.36
CA GLY A 781 -56.30 4.57 30.05
C GLY A 781 -56.39 4.13 28.58
N SER A 782 -56.88 4.96 27.66
CA SER A 782 -57.14 4.58 26.26
C SER A 782 -56.32 5.40 25.26
N PRO A 783 -55.50 4.76 24.38
CA PRO A 783 -54.65 5.47 23.43
C PRO A 783 -55.43 6.18 22.31
N THR A 784 -56.66 5.73 22.01
CA THR A 784 -57.55 6.41 21.05
C THR A 784 -58.08 7.73 21.60
N ILE A 785 -58.46 7.77 22.88
CA ILE A 785 -58.94 9.00 23.52
C ILE A 785 -57.79 9.99 23.67
N GLN A 786 -56.61 9.50 24.06
CA GLN A 786 -55.40 10.32 24.19
C GLN A 786 -55.04 11.04 22.88
N THR A 787 -55.04 10.32 21.75
CA THR A 787 -54.65 10.87 20.44
C THR A 787 -55.70 11.82 19.85
N LEU A 788 -56.99 11.52 20.04
CA LEU A 788 -58.08 12.45 19.68
C LEU A 788 -58.04 13.75 20.50
N VAL A 789 -57.83 13.66 21.81
CA VAL A 789 -57.71 14.84 22.70
C VAL A 789 -56.46 15.64 22.35
N LEU A 790 -55.32 14.97 22.11
CA LEU A 790 -54.09 15.63 21.70
C LEU A 790 -54.23 16.34 20.34
N SER A 791 -54.87 15.70 19.37
CA SER A 791 -55.19 16.31 18.07
C SER A 791 -56.07 17.56 18.22
N GLY A 792 -57.07 17.51 19.10
CA GLY A 792 -57.88 18.67 19.48
C GLY A 792 -57.06 19.80 20.12
N VAL A 793 -56.15 19.47 21.05
CA VAL A 793 -55.23 20.43 21.68
C VAL A 793 -54.29 21.05 20.65
N LEU A 794 -53.75 20.27 19.70
CA LEU A 794 -52.88 20.79 18.63
C LEU A 794 -53.63 21.73 17.68
N ILE A 795 -54.90 21.44 17.37
CA ILE A 795 -55.75 22.36 16.58
C ILE A 795 -56.04 23.65 17.37
N ALA A 796 -56.40 23.53 18.65
CA ALA A 796 -56.61 24.70 19.51
C ALA A 796 -55.35 25.58 19.61
N GLN A 797 -54.18 24.94 19.70
CA GLN A 797 -52.89 25.59 19.69
C GLN A 797 -52.52 26.25 18.35
N LEU A 798 -53.01 25.73 17.21
CA LEU A 798 -52.90 26.39 15.91
C LEU A 798 -53.80 27.63 15.87
N GLY A 799 -54.97 27.59 16.51
CA GLY A 799 -55.82 28.76 16.75
C GLY A 799 -55.14 29.82 17.62
N VAL A 800 -54.49 29.42 18.72
CA VAL A 800 -53.67 30.32 19.55
C VAL A 800 -52.51 30.92 18.76
N GLN A 801 -51.89 30.14 17.87
CA GLN A 801 -50.81 30.61 16.99
C GLN A 801 -51.29 31.69 16.01
N TRP A 802 -52.50 31.53 15.47
CA TRP A 802 -53.16 32.51 14.61
C TRP A 802 -53.50 33.79 15.37
N LEU A 803 -54.08 33.70 16.57
CA LEU A 803 -54.38 34.84 17.46
C LEU A 803 -53.12 35.58 17.92
N ALA A 804 -52.04 34.85 18.20
CA ALA A 804 -50.73 35.41 18.58
C ALA A 804 -50.04 36.17 17.43
N GLY A 805 -50.53 36.07 16.19
CA GLY A 805 -50.10 36.89 15.05
C GLY A 805 -50.53 38.36 15.13
N SER A 806 -51.47 38.69 16.03
CA SER A 806 -51.95 40.06 16.26
C SER A 806 -50.85 40.99 16.83
N PRO A 807 -50.87 42.29 16.50
CA PRO A 807 -49.83 43.25 16.92
C PRO A 807 -49.73 43.45 18.44
N ALA A 808 -50.81 43.21 19.20
CA ALA A 808 -50.80 43.29 20.66
C ALA A 808 -50.09 42.10 21.33
N ALA A 809 -50.30 40.89 20.81
CA ALA A 809 -49.72 39.66 21.35
C ALA A 809 -48.21 39.51 21.06
N ARG A 810 -47.69 40.16 20.01
CA ARG A 810 -46.25 40.19 19.69
C ARG A 810 -45.37 40.77 20.81
N ARG A 811 -45.91 41.65 21.68
CA ARG A 811 -45.17 42.18 22.83
C ARG A 811 -44.84 41.11 23.89
N ILE A 812 -45.65 40.06 23.97
CA ILE A 812 -45.51 38.96 24.93
C ILE A 812 -44.65 37.83 24.33
N VAL A 813 -44.86 37.50 23.05
CA VAL A 813 -44.22 36.35 22.37
C VAL A 813 -42.80 36.66 21.87
N GLY A 814 -42.43 37.92 21.66
CA GLY A 814 -41.06 38.31 21.27
C GLY A 814 -40.73 38.11 19.78
N GLU A 815 -39.53 37.61 19.46
CA GLU A 815 -38.96 37.56 18.10
C GLU A 815 -39.81 36.78 17.07
N SER A 816 -39.88 37.29 15.84
CA SER A 816 -40.67 36.71 14.72
C SER A 816 -40.19 35.33 14.27
N LEU A 817 -38.93 34.98 14.55
CA LEU A 817 -38.33 33.70 14.17
C LEU A 817 -38.81 32.56 15.09
N VAL A 818 -38.98 32.83 16.38
CA VAL A 818 -39.52 31.87 17.36
C VAL A 818 -41.01 31.63 17.12
N TRP A 819 -41.73 32.66 16.65
CA TRP A 819 -43.11 32.50 16.20
C TRP A 819 -43.21 31.53 15.00
N LYS A 820 -42.35 31.67 13.97
CA LYS A 820 -42.29 30.69 12.86
C LYS A 820 -41.88 29.29 13.33
N ALA A 821 -40.90 29.19 14.23
CA ALA A 821 -40.46 27.92 14.80
C ALA A 821 -41.58 27.20 15.58
N SER A 822 -42.40 27.95 16.32
CA SER A 822 -43.54 27.38 17.05
C SER A 822 -44.62 26.79 16.13
N LEU A 823 -44.83 27.38 14.95
CA LEU A 823 -45.74 26.82 13.94
C LEU A 823 -45.19 25.49 13.39
N TRP A 824 -43.91 25.45 13.05
CA TRP A 824 -43.26 24.23 12.55
C TRP A 824 -43.19 23.12 13.60
N LEU A 825 -43.01 23.44 14.88
CA LEU A 825 -43.09 22.49 15.99
C LEU A 825 -44.49 21.90 16.15
N LEU A 826 -45.53 22.70 15.90
CA LEU A 826 -46.90 22.22 15.93
C LEU A 826 -47.22 21.31 14.75
N LEU A 827 -46.80 21.67 13.53
CA LEU A 827 -46.92 20.80 12.35
C LEU A 827 -46.12 19.50 12.53
N LEU A 828 -44.94 19.57 13.15
CA LEU A 828 -44.15 18.39 13.51
C LEU A 828 -44.89 17.50 14.53
N ALA A 829 -45.53 18.09 15.56
CA ALA A 829 -46.33 17.33 16.51
C ALA A 829 -47.51 16.61 15.83
N GLN A 830 -48.12 17.23 14.81
CA GLN A 830 -49.17 16.60 13.99
C GLN A 830 -48.65 15.49 13.07
N VAL A 831 -47.40 15.59 12.60
CA VAL A 831 -46.73 14.49 11.90
C VAL A 831 -46.48 13.29 12.82
N MET A 832 -46.11 13.57 14.08
CA MET A 832 -45.78 12.54 15.06
C MET A 832 -47.01 11.82 15.64
N ALA A 833 -48.17 12.49 15.67
CA ALA A 833 -49.41 11.92 16.21
C ALA A 833 -49.80 10.54 15.60
N PRO A 834 -49.88 10.36 14.27
CA PRO A 834 -50.24 9.07 13.66
C PRO A 834 -49.20 7.98 13.94
N ILE A 835 -47.92 8.36 14.00
CA ILE A 835 -46.84 7.44 14.31
C ILE A 835 -46.95 6.99 15.78
N ALA A 836 -47.18 7.93 16.71
CA ALA A 836 -47.33 7.66 18.12
C ALA A 836 -48.57 6.78 18.41
N TYR A 837 -49.68 7.01 17.72
CA TYR A 837 -50.86 6.16 17.81
C TYR A 837 -50.58 4.72 17.37
N VAL A 838 -49.96 4.53 16.19
CA VAL A 838 -49.64 3.20 15.66
C VAL A 838 -48.73 2.43 16.61
N ILE A 839 -47.74 3.09 17.20
CA ILE A 839 -46.84 2.50 18.19
C ILE A 839 -47.61 2.14 19.47
N ALA A 840 -48.42 3.07 20.01
CA ALA A 840 -49.18 2.86 21.24
C ALA A 840 -50.26 1.78 21.10
N ALA A 841 -50.83 1.62 19.91
CA ALA A 841 -51.86 0.63 19.63
C ALA A 841 -51.31 -0.75 19.23
N GLY A 842 -49.98 -0.91 19.14
CA GLY A 842 -49.32 -2.18 18.84
C GLY A 842 -49.29 -2.56 17.35
N GLY A 843 -49.32 -1.58 16.44
CA GLY A 843 -49.27 -1.79 14.98
C GLY A 843 -50.62 -1.76 14.28
N LEU A 844 -50.60 -1.78 12.93
CA LEU A 844 -51.77 -1.74 12.04
C LEU A 844 -52.14 -3.12 11.44
N ASP A 845 -51.42 -4.16 11.85
CA ASP A 845 -51.60 -5.55 11.43
C ASP A 845 -52.82 -6.20 12.10
N ARG A 846 -53.19 -7.41 11.65
CA ARG A 846 -54.35 -8.15 12.19
C ARG A 846 -54.31 -8.42 13.70
N GLN A 847 -53.11 -8.35 14.31
CA GLN A 847 -52.91 -8.56 15.75
C GLN A 847 -52.89 -7.25 16.56
N GLY A 848 -52.81 -6.09 15.90
CA GLY A 848 -52.78 -4.78 16.56
C GLY A 848 -54.18 -4.27 16.92
N SER A 849 -54.29 -3.50 18.00
CA SER A 849 -55.55 -2.87 18.45
C SER A 849 -55.85 -1.54 17.76
N GLY A 850 -54.97 -1.10 16.85
CA GLY A 850 -55.01 0.19 16.18
C GLY A 850 -56.12 0.30 15.13
N LEU A 851 -56.98 1.30 15.29
CA LEU A 851 -58.04 1.64 14.35
C LEU A 851 -57.47 2.46 13.19
N ARG A 852 -57.48 1.89 11.99
CA ARG A 852 -56.92 2.51 10.76
C ARG A 852 -57.56 3.86 10.41
N TRP A 853 -58.83 4.07 10.77
CA TRP A 853 -59.51 5.33 10.52
C TRP A 853 -58.96 6.49 11.37
N VAL A 854 -58.38 6.22 12.54
CA VAL A 854 -57.76 7.24 13.40
C VAL A 854 -56.51 7.79 12.73
N VAL A 855 -55.65 6.91 12.19
CA VAL A 855 -54.45 7.31 11.41
C VAL A 855 -54.85 8.08 10.15
N ALA A 856 -55.90 7.62 9.45
CA ALA A 856 -56.40 8.32 8.27
C ALA A 856 -56.91 9.73 8.62
N LEU A 857 -57.63 9.88 9.74
CA LEU A 857 -58.11 11.17 10.23
C LEU A 857 -56.93 12.10 10.57
N GLU A 858 -55.90 11.60 11.24
CA GLU A 858 -54.72 12.40 11.61
C GLU A 858 -53.89 12.83 10.39
N LEU A 859 -53.74 11.96 9.38
CA LEU A 859 -53.11 12.34 8.11
C LEU A 859 -53.94 13.37 7.33
N LEU A 860 -55.28 13.29 7.38
CA LEU A 860 -56.17 14.31 6.81
C LEU A 860 -56.07 15.64 7.56
N LEU A 861 -56.00 15.61 8.89
CA LEU A 861 -55.81 16.81 9.71
C LEU A 861 -54.43 17.46 9.46
N LEU A 862 -53.39 16.65 9.25
CA LEU A 862 -52.06 17.12 8.85
C LEU A 862 -52.08 17.75 7.45
N ALA A 863 -52.81 17.16 6.49
CA ALA A 863 -52.98 17.75 5.17
C ALA A 863 -53.73 19.09 5.25
N ALA A 864 -54.81 19.15 6.05
CA ALA A 864 -55.59 20.36 6.27
C ALA A 864 -54.77 21.46 6.95
N SER A 865 -53.97 21.13 7.97
CA SER A 865 -53.11 22.10 8.66
C SER A 865 -51.96 22.59 7.78
N ALA A 866 -51.40 21.73 6.91
CA ALA A 866 -50.41 22.12 5.92
C ALA A 866 -50.98 23.09 4.87
N ILE A 867 -52.20 22.85 4.38
CA ILE A 867 -52.92 23.75 3.46
C ILE A 867 -53.24 25.08 4.16
N LEU A 868 -53.67 25.04 5.42
CA LEU A 868 -53.96 26.25 6.20
C LEU A 868 -52.68 27.07 6.44
N ALA A 869 -51.56 26.43 6.79
CA ALA A 869 -50.26 27.07 6.98
C ALA A 869 -49.72 27.69 5.68
N GLN A 870 -49.98 27.05 4.53
CA GLN A 870 -49.60 27.58 3.23
C GLN A 870 -50.46 28.79 2.82
N SER A 871 -51.79 28.70 2.99
CA SER A 871 -52.75 29.70 2.52
C SER A 871 -52.83 30.94 3.42
N THR A 872 -52.84 30.76 4.75
CA THR A 872 -53.09 31.85 5.71
C THR A 872 -51.81 32.39 6.36
N LEU A 873 -50.79 31.54 6.57
CA LEU A 873 -49.52 31.90 7.23
C LEU A 873 -48.35 32.07 6.25
N GLY A 874 -48.60 31.89 4.95
CA GLY A 874 -47.64 32.11 3.85
C GLY A 874 -46.46 31.13 3.81
N GLN A 875 -46.53 29.99 4.52
CA GLN A 875 -45.44 29.01 4.61
C GLN A 875 -45.54 27.94 3.50
N ARG A 876 -44.98 28.22 2.32
CA ARG A 876 -45.03 27.29 1.17
C ARG A 876 -44.28 25.96 1.39
N GLY A 877 -43.30 25.94 2.30
CA GLY A 877 -42.60 24.71 2.69
C GLY A 877 -43.52 23.65 3.31
N ALA A 878 -44.70 24.04 3.82
CA ALA A 878 -45.66 23.09 4.38
C ALA A 878 -46.18 22.08 3.33
N SER A 879 -46.07 22.40 2.02
CA SER A 879 -46.42 21.49 0.92
C SER A 879 -45.57 20.21 0.86
N TYR A 880 -44.38 20.18 1.47
CA TYR A 880 -43.59 18.94 1.59
C TYR A 880 -44.26 17.92 2.53
N LEU A 881 -45.10 18.37 3.48
CA LEU A 881 -45.84 17.47 4.36
C LEU A 881 -46.90 16.66 3.60
N ALA A 882 -47.34 17.13 2.42
CA ALA A 882 -48.22 16.35 1.55
C ALA A 882 -47.54 15.06 1.03
N ILE A 883 -46.23 15.09 0.76
CA ILE A 883 -45.46 13.89 0.39
C ILE A 883 -45.54 12.85 1.51
N LEU A 884 -45.43 13.31 2.76
CA LEU A 884 -45.50 12.45 3.93
C LEU A 884 -46.90 11.86 4.14
N THR A 885 -47.96 12.61 3.83
CA THR A 885 -49.33 12.08 3.88
C THR A 885 -49.56 10.98 2.85
N VAL A 886 -48.98 11.10 1.64
CA VAL A 886 -49.05 10.06 0.60
C VAL A 886 -48.23 8.83 0.99
N ALA A 887 -47.02 9.04 1.53
CA ALA A 887 -46.18 7.94 2.02
C ALA A 887 -46.81 7.21 3.22
N GLY A 888 -47.41 7.96 4.17
CA GLY A 888 -48.16 7.42 5.30
C GLY A 888 -49.42 6.67 4.87
N GLY A 889 -50.10 7.13 3.81
CA GLY A 889 -51.22 6.41 3.20
C GLY A 889 -50.82 5.04 2.66
N ALA A 890 -49.62 4.90 2.08
CA ALA A 890 -49.09 3.61 1.64
C ALA A 890 -48.85 2.64 2.83
N ALA A 891 -48.40 3.15 3.98
CA ALA A 891 -48.23 2.35 5.19
C ALA A 891 -49.57 1.82 5.77
N ILE A 892 -50.68 2.55 5.60
CA ILE A 892 -52.02 2.09 5.97
C ILE A 892 -52.48 0.93 5.06
N MET A 893 -52.09 0.96 3.78
CA MET A 893 -52.50 -0.03 2.77
C MET A 893 -51.62 -1.28 2.77
N ALA A 894 -50.38 -1.19 3.24
CA ALA A 894 -49.42 -2.29 3.25
C ALA A 894 -49.87 -3.59 3.91
N PRO A 895 -50.44 -3.58 5.13
CA PRO A 895 -50.90 -4.82 5.76
C PRO A 895 -52.15 -5.44 5.10
N VAL A 896 -52.71 -4.79 4.08
CA VAL A 896 -53.82 -5.30 3.25
C VAL A 896 -53.30 -5.95 1.97
N LEU A 897 -52.14 -5.51 1.48
CA LEU A 897 -51.57 -5.93 0.20
C LEU A 897 -50.51 -7.03 0.41
N PRO A 898 -50.34 -7.94 -0.56
CA PRO A 898 -49.23 -8.89 -0.58
C PRO A 898 -47.85 -8.21 -0.48
N PRO A 899 -46.84 -8.86 0.15
CA PRO A 899 -45.46 -8.37 0.20
C PRO A 899 -44.90 -8.10 -1.21
N GLY A 900 -44.26 -6.96 -1.38
CA GLY A 900 -43.70 -6.43 -2.64
C GLY A 900 -44.63 -5.49 -3.42
N ILE A 901 -45.97 -5.57 -3.26
CA ILE A 901 -46.90 -4.75 -4.07
C ILE A 901 -46.82 -3.28 -3.67
N THR A 902 -46.68 -2.99 -2.37
CA THR A 902 -46.53 -1.61 -1.90
C THR A 902 -45.24 -0.96 -2.38
N THR A 903 -44.15 -1.73 -2.39
CA THR A 903 -42.87 -1.32 -2.98
C THR A 903 -43.04 -0.96 -4.46
N LEU A 904 -43.74 -1.77 -5.24
CA LEU A 904 -44.01 -1.50 -6.66
C LEU A 904 -44.85 -0.24 -6.89
N VAL A 905 -45.90 -0.03 -6.08
CA VAL A 905 -46.74 1.17 -6.16
C VAL A 905 -45.93 2.42 -5.84
N LEU A 906 -45.09 2.38 -4.81
CA LEU A 906 -44.21 3.49 -4.42
C LEU A 906 -43.14 3.79 -5.48
N ILE A 907 -42.59 2.75 -6.13
CA ILE A 907 -41.68 2.91 -7.28
C ILE A 907 -42.41 3.59 -8.44
N LEU A 908 -43.63 3.16 -8.78
CA LEU A 908 -44.43 3.75 -9.87
C LEU A 908 -44.71 5.24 -9.60
N ILE A 909 -45.09 5.59 -8.37
CA ILE A 909 -45.33 6.97 -7.95
C ILE A 909 -44.03 7.79 -8.00
N SER A 910 -42.90 7.23 -7.57
CA SER A 910 -41.59 7.89 -7.66
C SER A 910 -41.18 8.17 -9.11
N VAL A 911 -41.37 7.20 -10.01
CA VAL A 911 -41.13 7.38 -11.45
C VAL A 911 -42.06 8.44 -12.03
N ALA A 912 -43.35 8.42 -11.67
CA ALA A 912 -44.33 9.40 -12.12
C ALA A 912 -43.98 10.83 -11.66
N VAL A 913 -43.53 11.02 -10.41
CA VAL A 913 -43.12 12.35 -9.89
C VAL A 913 -41.86 12.86 -10.61
N ASN A 914 -40.90 11.98 -10.90
CA ASN A 914 -39.71 12.35 -11.66
C ASN A 914 -40.05 12.69 -13.12
N LEU A 915 -40.92 11.92 -13.77
CA LEU A 915 -41.45 12.22 -15.12
C LEU A 915 -42.22 13.53 -15.15
N TRP A 916 -43.05 13.80 -14.15
CA TRP A 916 -43.75 15.07 -14.00
C TRP A 916 -42.77 16.24 -13.87
N GLY A 917 -41.69 16.07 -13.11
CA GLY A 917 -40.60 17.06 -13.01
C GLY A 917 -39.82 17.28 -14.30
N CYS A 918 -39.75 16.28 -15.18
CA CYS A 918 -39.19 16.42 -16.53
C CYS A 918 -40.10 17.24 -17.45
N LEU A 919 -41.42 17.01 -17.39
CA LEU A 919 -42.42 17.67 -18.22
C LEU A 919 -42.70 19.11 -17.77
N PHE A 920 -42.72 19.36 -16.46
CA PHE A 920 -43.02 20.65 -15.87
C PHE A 920 -41.79 21.21 -15.14
N ARG A 921 -41.00 22.06 -15.83
CA ARG A 921 -39.85 22.75 -15.21
C ARG A 921 -40.33 23.68 -14.09
N VAL A 922 -40.03 23.30 -12.85
CA VAL A 922 -40.26 24.14 -11.67
C VAL A 922 -39.32 25.35 -11.70
N GLN A 923 -39.86 26.55 -11.96
CA GLN A 923 -39.07 27.78 -12.14
C GLN A 923 -38.55 28.42 -10.83
N ARG A 924 -38.98 27.95 -9.64
CA ARG A 924 -38.67 28.62 -8.35
C ARG A 924 -37.73 27.81 -7.46
N ALA A 925 -36.76 28.49 -6.85
CA ALA A 925 -35.63 27.88 -6.16
C ALA A 925 -36.01 27.00 -4.94
N GLU A 926 -37.08 27.35 -4.24
CA GLU A 926 -37.54 26.67 -3.02
C GLU A 926 -38.14 25.27 -3.28
N MET A 927 -38.58 25.00 -4.50
CA MET A 927 -39.22 23.73 -4.90
C MET A 927 -38.30 22.84 -5.75
N ARG A 928 -37.03 23.24 -5.95
CA ARG A 928 -36.04 22.45 -6.73
C ARG A 928 -35.81 21.05 -6.13
N TRP A 929 -35.93 20.94 -4.81
CA TRP A 929 -35.74 19.69 -4.06
C TRP A 929 -37.00 18.83 -3.96
N TYR A 930 -38.15 19.30 -4.43
CA TYR A 930 -39.42 18.57 -4.25
C TYR A 930 -39.41 17.19 -4.91
N GLY A 931 -38.95 17.10 -6.16
CA GLY A 931 -38.80 15.84 -6.89
C GLY A 931 -37.86 14.82 -6.20
N PRO A 932 -36.59 15.16 -5.95
CA PRO A 932 -35.66 14.22 -5.31
C PRO A 932 -36.05 13.91 -3.86
N ALA A 933 -36.65 14.85 -3.11
CA ALA A 933 -37.17 14.59 -1.78
C ALA A 933 -38.35 13.61 -1.79
N ALA A 934 -39.28 13.75 -2.76
CA ALA A 934 -40.37 12.80 -2.94
C ALA A 934 -39.86 11.41 -3.33
N ALA A 935 -38.93 11.34 -4.30
CA ALA A 935 -38.33 10.08 -4.73
C ALA A 935 -37.63 9.37 -3.56
N ALA A 936 -36.82 10.09 -2.78
CA ALA A 936 -36.15 9.54 -1.60
C ALA A 936 -37.15 9.09 -0.52
N ALA A 937 -38.19 9.89 -0.25
CA ALA A 937 -39.20 9.57 0.76
C ALA A 937 -40.01 8.32 0.40
N PHE A 938 -40.42 8.16 -0.86
CA PHE A 938 -41.17 6.98 -1.31
C PHE A 938 -40.30 5.72 -1.33
N LEU A 939 -39.02 5.83 -1.72
CA LEU A 939 -38.08 4.70 -1.66
C LEU A 939 -37.78 4.28 -0.23
N PHE A 940 -37.61 5.24 0.68
CA PHE A 940 -37.41 4.97 2.09
C PHE A 940 -38.66 4.34 2.72
N ALA A 941 -39.86 4.84 2.38
CA ALA A 941 -41.11 4.24 2.79
C ALA A 941 -41.24 2.80 2.28
N ALA A 942 -40.82 2.52 1.04
CA ALA A 942 -40.85 1.18 0.45
C ALA A 942 -39.94 0.18 1.19
N LEU A 943 -38.76 0.62 1.65
CA LEU A 943 -37.84 -0.17 2.46
C LEU A 943 -38.41 -0.48 3.86
N LEU A 944 -39.04 0.51 4.50
CA LEU A 944 -39.57 0.36 5.86
C LEU A 944 -40.83 -0.51 5.91
N VAL A 945 -41.69 -0.35 4.91
CA VAL A 945 -43.02 -0.96 4.88
C VAL A 945 -42.96 -2.43 4.43
N ASP A 946 -41.98 -2.79 3.60
CA ASP A 946 -41.92 -4.10 2.93
C ASP A 946 -40.54 -4.75 3.06
N GLY A 947 -39.97 -4.75 4.29
CA GLY A 947 -38.65 -5.31 4.57
C GLY A 947 -38.52 -6.82 4.32
N ALA A 948 -39.65 -7.53 4.20
CA ALA A 948 -39.72 -8.96 3.87
C ALA A 948 -39.82 -9.23 2.35
N ALA A 949 -39.73 -8.18 1.51
CA ALA A 949 -39.77 -8.35 0.07
C ALA A 949 -38.56 -9.16 -0.43
N PRO A 950 -38.74 -10.06 -1.41
CA PRO A 950 -37.64 -10.80 -2.03
C PRO A 950 -36.48 -9.89 -2.48
N ALA A 951 -35.24 -10.40 -2.42
CA ALA A 951 -34.05 -9.63 -2.80
C ALA A 951 -34.13 -9.08 -4.23
N GLY A 952 -34.82 -9.78 -5.13
CA GLY A 952 -35.10 -9.34 -6.50
C GLY A 952 -35.99 -8.08 -6.59
N THR A 953 -37.06 -7.99 -5.80
CA THR A 953 -37.90 -6.78 -5.74
C THR A 953 -37.14 -5.59 -5.18
N LEU A 954 -36.28 -5.81 -4.19
CA LEU A 954 -35.39 -4.79 -3.66
C LEU A 954 -34.32 -4.37 -4.69
N ALA A 955 -33.78 -5.31 -5.47
CA ALA A 955 -32.83 -5.00 -6.54
C ALA A 955 -33.43 -4.08 -7.61
N ILE A 956 -34.67 -4.33 -8.03
CA ILE A 956 -35.41 -3.48 -8.99
C ILE A 956 -35.60 -2.07 -8.42
N MET A 957 -35.97 -1.98 -7.14
CA MET A 957 -36.11 -0.70 -6.44
C MET A 957 -34.81 0.10 -6.43
N TRP A 958 -33.69 -0.51 -6.03
CA TRP A 958 -32.38 0.16 -5.99
C TRP A 958 -31.87 0.55 -7.38
N LEU A 959 -32.16 -0.26 -8.40
CA LEU A 959 -31.84 0.05 -9.79
C LEU A 959 -32.64 1.28 -10.28
N ALA A 960 -33.97 1.27 -10.09
CA ALA A 960 -34.84 2.39 -10.45
C ALA A 960 -34.47 3.67 -9.71
N ALA A 961 -34.13 3.56 -8.43
CA ALA A 961 -33.64 4.67 -7.60
C ALA A 961 -32.32 5.25 -8.15
N GLY A 962 -31.34 4.39 -8.41
CA GLY A 962 -30.05 4.81 -8.95
C GLY A 962 -30.19 5.54 -10.28
N LEU A 963 -31.02 5.03 -11.18
CA LEU A 963 -31.34 5.67 -12.46
C LEU A 963 -32.05 7.02 -12.29
N ALA A 964 -33.02 7.11 -11.38
CA ALA A 964 -33.73 8.35 -11.08
C ALA A 964 -32.79 9.43 -10.50
N PHE A 965 -31.85 9.05 -9.62
CA PHE A 965 -30.84 9.97 -9.08
C PHE A 965 -29.88 10.48 -10.15
N ILE A 966 -29.45 9.59 -11.06
CA ILE A 966 -28.60 9.99 -12.19
C ILE A 966 -29.37 10.94 -13.12
N ALA A 967 -30.64 10.66 -13.44
CA ALA A 967 -31.48 11.55 -14.24
C ALA A 967 -31.70 12.91 -13.56
N ALA A 968 -31.98 12.92 -12.25
CA ALA A 968 -32.13 14.14 -11.46
C ALA A 968 -30.84 14.96 -11.41
N ALA A 969 -29.66 14.32 -11.30
CA ALA A 969 -28.36 14.98 -11.34
C ALA A 969 -28.19 15.82 -12.62
N HIS A 970 -28.69 15.32 -13.75
CA HIS A 970 -28.65 16.00 -15.04
C HIS A 970 -29.72 17.11 -15.16
N LEU A 971 -30.97 16.81 -14.81
CA LEU A 971 -32.08 17.78 -14.91
C LEU A 971 -31.89 18.99 -13.99
N GLN A 972 -31.34 18.78 -12.79
CA GLN A 972 -31.20 19.80 -11.76
C GLN A 972 -29.82 20.47 -11.75
N ARG A 973 -28.88 20.03 -12.60
CA ARG A 973 -27.48 20.48 -12.67
C ARG A 973 -26.71 20.28 -11.35
N LEU A 974 -26.88 19.12 -10.72
CA LEU A 974 -26.24 18.74 -9.45
C LEU A 974 -25.29 17.56 -9.69
N PRO A 975 -24.02 17.80 -10.07
CA PRO A 975 -23.12 16.76 -10.58
C PRO A 975 -22.76 15.69 -9.54
N TRP A 976 -22.80 16.02 -8.25
CA TRP A 976 -22.46 15.11 -7.17
C TRP A 976 -23.51 14.00 -6.95
N LEU A 977 -24.76 14.16 -7.41
CA LEU A 977 -25.81 13.13 -7.30
C LEU A 977 -25.55 11.89 -8.18
N THR A 978 -24.64 11.99 -9.15
CA THR A 978 -24.26 10.87 -10.02
C THR A 978 -23.51 9.75 -9.28
N LEU A 979 -22.70 10.09 -8.28
CA LEU A 979 -21.94 9.10 -7.51
C LEU A 979 -22.87 8.26 -6.58
N PRO A 980 -23.75 8.86 -5.76
CA PRO A 980 -24.76 8.10 -5.02
C PRO A 980 -25.63 7.23 -5.94
N GLY A 981 -26.07 7.77 -7.08
CA GLY A 981 -26.84 6.99 -8.06
C GLY A 981 -26.07 5.79 -8.61
N ALA A 982 -24.79 5.95 -8.93
CA ALA A 982 -23.93 4.85 -9.39
C ALA A 982 -23.69 3.78 -8.30
N LEU A 983 -23.56 4.20 -7.04
CA LEU A 983 -23.44 3.28 -5.90
C LEU A 983 -24.75 2.53 -5.63
N MET A 984 -25.91 3.16 -5.82
CA MET A 984 -27.22 2.49 -5.72
C MET A 984 -27.37 1.39 -6.77
N VAL A 985 -26.88 1.61 -7.99
CA VAL A 985 -26.82 0.58 -9.04
C VAL A 985 -25.88 -0.57 -8.66
N LEU A 986 -24.75 -0.27 -8.00
CA LEU A 986 -23.87 -1.31 -7.47
C LEU A 986 -24.57 -2.15 -6.38
N VAL A 987 -25.32 -1.52 -5.47
CA VAL A 987 -26.13 -2.23 -4.47
C VAL A 987 -27.17 -3.12 -5.14
N ALA A 988 -27.84 -2.63 -6.19
CA ALA A 988 -28.76 -3.44 -6.99
C ALA A 988 -28.05 -4.66 -7.60
N ALA A 989 -26.84 -4.49 -8.16
CA ALA A 989 -26.06 -5.61 -8.72
C ALA A 989 -25.68 -6.66 -7.65
N VAL A 990 -25.31 -6.21 -6.44
CA VAL A 990 -25.03 -7.12 -5.31
C VAL A 990 -26.30 -7.88 -4.89
N LEU A 991 -27.45 -7.22 -4.82
CA LEU A 991 -28.72 -7.87 -4.49
C LEU A 991 -29.16 -8.86 -5.57
N VAL A 992 -28.91 -8.57 -6.85
CA VAL A 992 -29.12 -9.54 -7.95
C VAL A 992 -28.23 -10.78 -7.77
N ARG A 993 -26.97 -10.61 -7.37
CA ARG A 993 -26.10 -11.76 -7.03
C ARG A 993 -26.69 -12.59 -5.90
N VAL A 994 -27.11 -11.95 -4.81
CA VAL A 994 -27.71 -12.65 -3.65
C VAL A 994 -28.96 -13.42 -4.07
N GLN A 995 -29.86 -12.80 -4.82
CA GLN A 995 -31.06 -13.45 -5.33
C GLN A 995 -30.75 -14.68 -6.21
N ILE A 996 -29.72 -14.58 -7.05
CA ILE A 996 -29.33 -15.68 -7.96
C ILE A 996 -28.63 -16.81 -7.18
N LEU A 997 -27.89 -16.49 -6.12
CA LEU A 997 -27.36 -17.50 -5.19
C LEU A 997 -28.48 -18.23 -4.43
N GLU A 998 -29.49 -17.51 -3.95
CA GLU A 998 -30.66 -18.10 -3.28
C GLU A 998 -31.46 -19.03 -4.20
N LEU A 999 -31.44 -18.78 -5.51
CA LEU A 999 -32.05 -19.63 -6.54
C LEU A 999 -31.23 -20.91 -6.85
N GLY A 1000 -30.15 -21.17 -6.11
CA GLY A 1000 -29.34 -22.39 -6.23
C GLY A 1000 -28.31 -22.38 -7.37
N HIS A 1001 -27.98 -21.20 -7.91
CA HIS A 1001 -26.96 -21.08 -8.94
C HIS A 1001 -25.54 -20.97 -8.35
N LEU A 1002 -24.55 -21.39 -9.13
CA LEU A 1002 -23.14 -21.36 -8.75
C LEU A 1002 -22.63 -19.93 -8.54
N GLU A 1003 -21.64 -19.78 -7.65
CA GLU A 1003 -21.08 -18.48 -7.28
C GLU A 1003 -20.55 -17.69 -8.48
N GLY A 1004 -19.96 -18.37 -9.46
CA GLY A 1004 -19.41 -17.71 -10.64
C GLY A 1004 -20.49 -17.15 -11.58
N ILE A 1005 -21.62 -17.84 -11.73
CA ILE A 1005 -22.75 -17.37 -12.56
C ILE A 1005 -23.44 -16.18 -11.89
N ALA A 1006 -23.61 -16.23 -10.57
CA ALA A 1006 -24.17 -15.13 -9.80
C ALA A 1006 -23.28 -13.87 -9.84
N ALA A 1007 -21.96 -14.04 -9.88
CA ALA A 1007 -21.01 -12.94 -10.09
C ALA A 1007 -21.11 -12.35 -11.50
N LEU A 1008 -21.29 -13.17 -12.54
CA LEU A 1008 -21.46 -12.70 -13.92
C LEU A 1008 -22.78 -11.95 -14.16
N SER A 1009 -23.87 -12.36 -13.51
CA SER A 1009 -25.14 -11.60 -13.56
C SER A 1009 -25.01 -10.24 -12.89
N ALA A 1010 -24.30 -10.14 -11.76
CA ALA A 1010 -24.04 -8.86 -11.11
C ALA A 1010 -23.11 -7.97 -11.95
N PHE A 1011 -22.12 -8.55 -12.61
CA PHE A 1011 -21.30 -7.86 -13.61
C PHE A 1011 -22.18 -7.23 -14.71
N GLY A 1012 -23.11 -8.00 -15.28
CA GLY A 1012 -24.03 -7.53 -16.31
C GLY A 1012 -24.91 -6.37 -15.84
N VAL A 1013 -25.45 -6.44 -14.62
CA VAL A 1013 -26.27 -5.37 -14.05
C VAL A 1013 -25.44 -4.11 -13.79
N ALA A 1014 -24.28 -4.22 -13.12
CA ALA A 1014 -23.45 -3.08 -12.75
C ALA A 1014 -22.84 -2.38 -13.97
N VAL A 1015 -22.15 -3.14 -14.83
CA VAL A 1015 -21.47 -2.58 -16.00
C VAL A 1015 -22.49 -2.20 -17.08
N GLY A 1016 -23.48 -3.07 -17.34
CA GLY A 1016 -24.46 -2.85 -18.40
C GLY A 1016 -25.32 -1.62 -18.16
N SER A 1017 -25.90 -1.46 -16.97
CA SER A 1017 -26.77 -0.31 -16.68
C SER A 1017 -26.00 1.01 -16.60
N LEU A 1018 -24.83 1.04 -15.94
CA LEU A 1018 -24.02 2.27 -15.84
C LEU A 1018 -23.45 2.69 -17.19
N TYR A 1019 -23.03 1.74 -18.03
CA TYR A 1019 -22.50 2.06 -19.35
C TYR A 1019 -23.61 2.45 -20.33
N LEU A 1020 -24.79 1.84 -20.25
CA LEU A 1020 -25.98 2.25 -21.02
C LEU A 1020 -26.37 3.69 -20.69
N VAL A 1021 -26.45 4.03 -19.39
CA VAL A 1021 -26.72 5.39 -18.91
C VAL A 1021 -25.67 6.36 -19.41
N ARG A 1022 -24.40 5.98 -19.36
CA ARG A 1022 -23.29 6.77 -19.89
C ARG A 1022 -23.39 6.97 -21.41
N MET A 1023 -23.81 5.98 -22.20
CA MET A 1023 -24.05 6.14 -23.65
C MET A 1023 -25.18 7.13 -23.92
N LEU A 1024 -26.32 6.98 -23.25
CA LEU A 1024 -27.48 7.87 -23.37
C LEU A 1024 -27.15 9.32 -22.98
N LEU A 1025 -26.43 9.53 -21.87
CA LEU A 1025 -26.18 10.88 -21.34
C LEU A 1025 -25.15 11.68 -22.16
N TRP A 1026 -24.25 11.01 -22.87
CA TRP A 1026 -23.19 11.68 -23.62
C TRP A 1026 -23.68 12.24 -24.96
N GLU A 1027 -24.73 11.67 -25.56
CA GLU A 1027 -25.38 12.28 -26.72
C GLU A 1027 -26.17 13.56 -26.35
N LEU A 1028 -26.58 13.71 -25.09
CA LEU A 1028 -27.48 14.80 -24.67
C LEU A 1028 -26.81 16.01 -23.97
N ALA A 1029 -25.57 15.94 -23.46
CA ALA A 1029 -25.00 17.05 -22.67
C ALA A 1029 -23.47 17.17 -22.62
N SER A 1030 -22.95 18.39 -22.42
CA SER A 1030 -21.55 18.67 -22.07
C SER A 1030 -21.26 18.32 -20.60
N VAL A 1031 -20.86 17.07 -20.34
CA VAL A 1031 -20.75 16.50 -18.98
C VAL A 1031 -19.52 17.01 -18.22
N VAL A 1032 -19.71 17.34 -16.94
CA VAL A 1032 -18.65 17.74 -15.99
C VAL A 1032 -17.75 16.53 -15.68
N PRO A 1033 -16.42 16.66 -15.59
CA PRO A 1033 -15.50 15.53 -15.38
C PRO A 1033 -15.86 14.62 -14.19
N VAL A 1034 -16.39 15.19 -13.11
CA VAL A 1034 -16.80 14.45 -11.90
C VAL A 1034 -17.91 13.44 -12.18
N GLN A 1035 -18.91 13.80 -13.02
CA GLN A 1035 -20.00 12.90 -13.39
C GLN A 1035 -19.53 11.75 -14.28
N ARG A 1036 -18.55 12.03 -15.16
CA ARG A 1036 -17.96 11.02 -16.03
C ARG A 1036 -17.16 10.00 -15.22
N TRP A 1037 -16.29 10.47 -14.33
CA TRP A 1037 -15.42 9.60 -13.54
C TRP A 1037 -16.17 8.87 -12.42
N SER A 1038 -17.27 9.40 -11.90
CA SER A 1038 -18.13 8.66 -10.96
C SER A 1038 -18.80 7.45 -11.61
N LEU A 1039 -19.43 7.63 -12.78
CA LEU A 1039 -20.08 6.54 -13.53
C LEU A 1039 -19.05 5.51 -14.03
N VAL A 1040 -18.01 5.98 -14.73
CA VAL A 1040 -16.99 5.10 -15.31
C VAL A 1040 -16.15 4.41 -14.23
N GLY A 1041 -15.78 5.13 -13.18
CA GLY A 1041 -14.98 4.59 -12.08
C GLY A 1041 -15.70 3.47 -11.37
N VAL A 1042 -16.97 3.67 -10.99
CA VAL A 1042 -17.77 2.63 -10.34
C VAL A 1042 -17.98 1.44 -11.29
N ALA A 1043 -18.27 1.66 -12.57
CA ALA A 1043 -18.44 0.57 -13.54
C ALA A 1043 -17.15 -0.26 -13.74
N LEU A 1044 -15.98 0.37 -13.88
CA LEU A 1044 -14.72 -0.36 -14.09
C LEU A 1044 -14.27 -1.11 -12.84
N VAL A 1045 -14.38 -0.49 -11.65
CA VAL A 1045 -13.97 -1.12 -10.38
C VAL A 1045 -14.90 -2.29 -10.03
N SER A 1046 -16.22 -2.08 -10.11
CA SER A 1046 -17.19 -3.15 -9.86
C SER A 1046 -17.11 -4.26 -10.92
N GLY A 1047 -16.92 -3.88 -12.19
CA GLY A 1047 -16.73 -4.83 -13.29
C GLY A 1047 -15.51 -5.73 -13.11
N ALA A 1048 -14.35 -5.15 -12.78
CA ALA A 1048 -13.13 -5.91 -12.49
C ALA A 1048 -13.34 -6.82 -11.25
N GLY A 1049 -13.93 -6.30 -10.17
CA GLY A 1049 -14.23 -7.07 -8.97
C GLY A 1049 -15.12 -8.28 -9.23
N PHE A 1050 -16.26 -8.10 -9.91
CA PHE A 1050 -17.16 -9.20 -10.25
C PHE A 1050 -16.55 -10.20 -11.25
N SER A 1051 -15.72 -9.73 -12.18
CA SER A 1051 -15.02 -10.62 -13.12
C SER A 1051 -14.01 -11.54 -12.42
N LEU A 1052 -13.27 -11.04 -11.42
CA LEU A 1052 -12.34 -11.84 -10.62
C LEU A 1052 -13.09 -12.79 -9.67
N LEU A 1053 -14.20 -12.35 -9.08
CA LEU A 1053 -15.06 -13.21 -8.26
C LEU A 1053 -15.66 -14.36 -9.09
N ALA A 1054 -15.99 -14.12 -10.35
CA ALA A 1054 -16.44 -15.18 -11.26
C ALA A 1054 -15.36 -16.23 -11.53
N MET A 1055 -14.07 -15.87 -11.43
CA MET A 1055 -12.94 -16.78 -11.60
C MET A 1055 -12.66 -17.67 -10.37
N ALA A 1056 -13.36 -17.48 -9.25
CA ALA A 1056 -13.25 -18.39 -8.11
C ALA A 1056 -13.88 -19.76 -8.39
N ASP A 1057 -14.83 -19.84 -9.33
CA ASP A 1057 -15.54 -21.07 -9.68
C ASP A 1057 -15.03 -21.64 -11.01
N HIS A 1058 -14.55 -22.88 -10.96
CA HIS A 1058 -14.02 -23.61 -12.12
C HIS A 1058 -14.95 -23.64 -13.34
N LYS A 1059 -16.28 -23.63 -13.13
CA LYS A 1059 -17.25 -23.64 -14.25
C LYS A 1059 -17.45 -22.27 -14.90
N ALA A 1060 -17.10 -21.18 -14.22
CA ALA A 1060 -17.30 -19.81 -14.68
C ALA A 1060 -15.98 -19.04 -14.93
N ILE A 1061 -14.82 -19.67 -14.68
CA ILE A 1061 -13.48 -19.10 -14.89
C ILE A 1061 -13.30 -18.45 -16.26
N LEU A 1062 -13.71 -19.12 -17.34
CA LEU A 1062 -13.58 -18.57 -18.70
C LEU A 1062 -14.48 -17.34 -18.91
N GLY A 1063 -15.69 -17.36 -18.34
CA GLY A 1063 -16.61 -16.23 -18.36
C GLY A 1063 -16.06 -15.04 -17.58
N GLY A 1064 -15.43 -15.28 -16.43
CA GLY A 1064 -14.74 -14.28 -15.63
C GLY A 1064 -13.56 -13.64 -16.38
N ALA A 1065 -12.73 -14.46 -17.04
CA ALA A 1065 -11.62 -13.97 -17.86
C ALA A 1065 -12.10 -13.10 -19.03
N LEU A 1066 -13.14 -13.54 -19.76
CA LEU A 1066 -13.79 -12.75 -20.81
C LEU A 1066 -14.34 -11.42 -20.28
N ALA A 1067 -15.06 -11.45 -19.16
CA ALA A 1067 -15.59 -10.24 -18.53
C ALA A 1067 -14.46 -9.28 -18.13
N PHE A 1068 -13.35 -9.79 -17.60
CA PHE A 1068 -12.17 -8.98 -17.28
C PHE A 1068 -11.58 -8.32 -18.52
N THR A 1069 -11.46 -9.06 -19.64
CA THR A 1069 -10.95 -8.48 -20.90
C THR A 1069 -11.84 -7.36 -21.42
N ALA A 1070 -13.15 -7.50 -21.30
CA ALA A 1070 -14.11 -6.47 -21.68
C ALA A 1070 -13.92 -5.20 -20.82
N VAL A 1071 -13.73 -5.35 -19.51
CA VAL A 1071 -13.44 -4.23 -18.60
C VAL A 1071 -12.09 -3.58 -18.92
N ALA A 1072 -11.05 -4.37 -19.17
CA ALA A 1072 -9.73 -3.87 -19.52
C ALA A 1072 -9.75 -3.10 -20.85
N ALA A 1073 -10.51 -3.58 -21.85
CA ALA A 1073 -10.75 -2.90 -23.11
C ALA A 1073 -11.51 -1.58 -22.89
N LEU A 1074 -12.58 -1.60 -22.10
CA LEU A 1074 -13.32 -0.40 -21.72
C LEU A 1074 -12.44 0.63 -21.01
N ALA A 1075 -11.59 0.19 -20.06
CA ALA A 1075 -10.65 1.06 -19.36
C ALA A 1075 -9.68 1.77 -20.32
N CYS A 1076 -9.24 1.09 -21.39
CA CYS A 1076 -8.38 1.66 -22.44
C CYS A 1076 -9.10 2.67 -23.34
N VAL A 1077 -10.40 2.53 -23.52
CA VAL A 1077 -11.23 3.52 -24.26
C VAL A 1077 -11.46 4.76 -23.41
N GLU A 1078 -11.60 4.59 -22.09
CA GLU A 1078 -11.90 5.70 -21.18
C GLU A 1078 -10.73 6.54 -20.71
N THR A 1079 -9.51 6.00 -20.79
CA THR A 1079 -8.33 6.73 -20.32
C THR A 1079 -8.02 7.93 -21.21
N PRO A 1080 -7.64 9.09 -20.64
CA PRO A 1080 -7.23 10.25 -21.42
C PRO A 1080 -6.06 9.95 -22.35
N GLY A 1081 -6.01 10.61 -23.51
CA GLY A 1081 -5.08 10.29 -24.61
C GLY A 1081 -3.60 10.25 -24.23
N HIS A 1082 -3.15 11.06 -23.26
CA HIS A 1082 -1.75 11.06 -22.80
C HIS A 1082 -1.37 9.83 -21.95
N ARG A 1083 -2.34 9.20 -21.27
CA ARG A 1083 -2.11 7.99 -20.45
C ARG A 1083 -2.57 6.71 -21.12
N ARG A 1084 -3.36 6.81 -22.20
CA ARG A 1084 -3.88 5.68 -22.98
C ARG A 1084 -2.79 4.68 -23.41
N PRO A 1085 -1.58 5.08 -23.84
CA PRO A 1085 -0.53 4.12 -24.21
C PRO A 1085 -0.13 3.21 -23.05
N ASN A 1086 0.02 3.77 -21.85
CA ASN A 1086 0.40 3.03 -20.64
C ASN A 1086 -0.74 2.17 -20.11
N ALA A 1087 -1.99 2.65 -20.22
CA ALA A 1087 -3.17 1.88 -19.85
C ALA A 1087 -3.35 0.65 -20.76
N VAL A 1088 -3.09 0.80 -22.07
CA VAL A 1088 -3.09 -0.32 -23.02
C VAL A 1088 -1.97 -1.31 -22.71
N ASP A 1089 -0.77 -0.83 -22.40
CA ASP A 1089 0.35 -1.73 -22.03
C ASP A 1089 0.01 -2.55 -20.78
N LEU A 1090 -0.56 -1.91 -19.75
CA LEU A 1090 -1.00 -2.59 -18.53
C LEU A 1090 -2.16 -3.56 -18.80
N ALA A 1091 -3.15 -3.17 -19.61
CA ALA A 1091 -4.31 -3.99 -19.93
C ALA A 1091 -3.91 -5.26 -20.70
N VAL A 1092 -2.98 -5.17 -21.65
CA VAL A 1092 -2.50 -6.32 -22.41
C VAL A 1092 -1.79 -7.33 -21.49
N VAL A 1093 -0.91 -6.86 -20.61
CA VAL A 1093 -0.19 -7.73 -19.67
C VAL A 1093 -1.14 -8.35 -18.63
N ALA A 1094 -2.04 -7.55 -18.03
CA ALA A 1094 -3.01 -8.05 -17.07
C ALA A 1094 -3.96 -9.08 -17.70
N THR A 1095 -4.42 -8.83 -18.93
CA THR A 1095 -5.27 -9.76 -19.67
C THR A 1095 -4.54 -11.06 -20.00
N ALA A 1096 -3.27 -10.98 -20.44
CA ALA A 1096 -2.48 -12.18 -20.72
C ALA A 1096 -2.28 -13.05 -19.47
N LEU A 1097 -2.01 -12.43 -18.32
CA LEU A 1097 -1.86 -13.15 -17.06
C LEU A 1097 -3.18 -13.81 -16.61
N ILE A 1098 -4.31 -13.11 -16.77
CA ILE A 1098 -5.63 -13.63 -16.39
C ILE A 1098 -6.05 -14.80 -17.29
N TRP A 1099 -5.76 -14.74 -18.58
CA TRP A 1099 -5.96 -15.88 -19.48
C TRP A 1099 -5.01 -17.04 -19.18
N PHE A 1100 -3.79 -16.77 -18.72
CA PHE A 1100 -2.89 -17.83 -18.22
C PHE A 1100 -3.48 -18.50 -16.98
N ILE A 1101 -3.95 -17.75 -15.98
CA ILE A 1101 -4.61 -18.31 -14.78
C ILE A 1101 -5.88 -19.08 -15.14
N ALA A 1102 -6.67 -18.57 -16.09
CA ALA A 1102 -7.88 -19.24 -16.53
C ALA A 1102 -7.59 -20.55 -17.28
N SER A 1103 -6.56 -20.56 -18.13
CA SER A 1103 -6.15 -21.77 -18.86
C SER A 1103 -5.45 -22.78 -17.97
N SER A 1104 -4.71 -22.33 -16.94
CA SER A 1104 -4.05 -23.22 -15.98
C SER A 1104 -5.03 -24.04 -15.13
N ALA A 1105 -6.30 -23.62 -15.07
CA ALA A 1105 -7.35 -24.39 -14.42
C ALA A 1105 -7.75 -25.65 -15.22
N TYR A 1106 -7.57 -25.67 -16.54
CA TYR A 1106 -7.96 -26.79 -17.41
C TYR A 1106 -6.77 -27.59 -17.96
N VAL A 1107 -5.60 -26.96 -18.06
CA VAL A 1107 -4.37 -27.54 -18.59
C VAL A 1107 -3.23 -27.21 -17.64
N ASP A 1108 -2.38 -28.18 -17.28
CA ASP A 1108 -1.23 -27.93 -16.43
C ASP A 1108 -0.24 -26.95 -17.09
N GLY A 1109 -0.38 -25.68 -16.71
CA GLY A 1109 0.45 -24.57 -17.18
C GLY A 1109 1.78 -24.52 -16.43
N GLY A 1110 2.73 -25.35 -16.83
CA GLY A 1110 4.10 -25.29 -16.29
C GLY A 1110 4.83 -23.97 -16.59
N MET A 1111 6.02 -23.81 -16.01
CA MET A 1111 6.84 -22.59 -16.15
C MET A 1111 7.15 -22.24 -17.62
N PHE A 1112 7.29 -23.23 -18.50
CA PHE A 1112 7.45 -23.03 -19.94
C PHE A 1112 6.31 -22.21 -20.54
N TRP A 1113 5.05 -22.59 -20.28
CA TRP A 1113 3.88 -21.92 -20.86
C TRP A 1113 3.72 -20.49 -20.32
N LEU A 1114 4.02 -20.24 -19.05
CA LEU A 1114 4.01 -18.88 -18.48
C LEU A 1114 5.03 -17.97 -19.18
N VAL A 1115 6.23 -18.48 -19.43
CA VAL A 1115 7.31 -17.76 -20.12
C VAL A 1115 6.89 -17.44 -21.57
N GLU A 1116 6.32 -18.41 -22.29
CA GLU A 1116 5.84 -18.21 -23.67
C GLU A 1116 4.65 -17.24 -23.75
N TRP A 1117 3.70 -17.28 -22.80
CA TRP A 1117 2.61 -16.30 -22.72
C TRP A 1117 3.12 -14.87 -22.49
N CYS A 1118 4.15 -14.70 -21.66
CA CYS A 1118 4.83 -13.41 -21.48
C CYS A 1118 5.56 -12.97 -22.77
N ALA A 1119 6.25 -13.88 -23.46
CA ALA A 1119 6.91 -13.58 -24.73
C ALA A 1119 5.92 -13.12 -25.80
N LEU A 1120 4.77 -13.78 -25.90
CA LEU A 1120 3.67 -13.42 -26.80
C LEU A 1120 3.09 -12.03 -26.46
N ALA A 1121 2.85 -11.73 -25.17
CA ALA A 1121 2.35 -10.42 -24.75
C ALA A 1121 3.34 -9.29 -25.11
N LEU A 1122 4.64 -9.49 -24.86
CA LEU A 1122 5.68 -8.54 -25.25
C LEU A 1122 5.81 -8.40 -26.76
N GLY A 1123 5.69 -9.50 -27.51
CA GLY A 1123 5.68 -9.49 -28.98
C GLY A 1123 4.51 -8.70 -29.54
N ALA A 1124 3.30 -8.87 -28.99
CA ALA A 1124 2.12 -8.10 -29.39
C ALA A 1124 2.29 -6.60 -29.13
N LEU A 1125 2.87 -6.22 -27.98
CA LEU A 1125 3.20 -4.82 -27.68
C LEU A 1125 4.25 -4.26 -28.66
N ALA A 1126 5.23 -5.07 -29.08
CA ALA A 1126 6.22 -4.64 -30.04
C ALA A 1126 5.62 -4.41 -31.44
N VAL A 1127 4.73 -5.30 -31.92
CA VAL A 1127 3.97 -5.10 -33.18
C VAL A 1127 3.17 -3.81 -33.12
N ARG A 1128 2.50 -3.55 -31.99
CA ARG A 1128 1.77 -2.28 -31.77
C ARG A 1128 2.68 -1.07 -31.91
N ARG A 1129 3.85 -1.07 -31.24
CA ARG A 1129 4.83 0.03 -31.31
C ARG A 1129 5.44 0.17 -32.70
N HIS A 1130 5.56 -0.91 -33.47
CA HIS A 1130 5.95 -0.87 -34.88
C HIS A 1130 4.92 -0.13 -35.74
N ILE A 1131 3.62 -0.43 -35.57
CA ILE A 1131 2.52 0.26 -36.25
C ILE A 1131 2.53 1.77 -35.93
N TYR A 1132 2.80 2.15 -34.68
CA TYR A 1132 2.93 3.55 -34.25
C TYR A 1132 4.27 4.23 -34.61
N ARG A 1133 5.15 3.56 -35.39
CA ARG A 1133 6.44 4.09 -35.84
C ARG A 1133 7.36 4.59 -34.71
N LEU A 1134 7.41 3.86 -33.60
CA LEU A 1134 8.34 4.10 -32.48
C LEU A 1134 9.49 3.08 -32.51
N PRO A 1135 10.57 3.31 -33.28
CA PRO A 1135 11.54 2.27 -33.61
C PRO A 1135 12.40 1.83 -32.42
N GLN A 1136 12.73 2.73 -31.48
CA GLN A 1136 13.58 2.40 -30.34
C GLN A 1136 12.87 1.52 -29.30
N GLU A 1137 11.62 1.85 -28.97
CA GLU A 1137 10.81 1.09 -28.02
C GLU A 1137 10.37 -0.26 -28.61
N CYS A 1138 10.02 -0.29 -29.90
CA CYS A 1138 9.74 -1.53 -30.62
C CYS A 1138 10.93 -2.48 -30.58
N LYS A 1139 12.14 -1.97 -30.85
CA LYS A 1139 13.37 -2.77 -30.79
C LYS A 1139 13.65 -3.30 -29.38
N ALA A 1140 13.44 -2.49 -28.34
CA ALA A 1140 13.60 -2.94 -26.95
C ALA A 1140 12.61 -4.05 -26.58
N LEU A 1141 11.33 -3.93 -26.96
CA LEU A 1141 10.30 -4.93 -26.70
C LEU A 1141 10.50 -6.22 -27.49
N LEU A 1142 10.93 -6.13 -28.76
CA LEU A 1142 11.30 -7.30 -29.58
C LEU A 1142 12.51 -8.04 -29.01
N VAL A 1143 13.51 -7.30 -28.51
CA VAL A 1143 14.65 -7.91 -27.83
C VAL A 1143 14.19 -8.61 -26.56
N ALA A 1144 13.33 -7.98 -25.75
CA ALA A 1144 12.77 -8.60 -24.55
C ALA A 1144 11.98 -9.88 -24.89
N ALA A 1145 11.06 -9.82 -25.87
CA ALA A 1145 10.28 -10.97 -26.32
C ALA A 1145 11.18 -12.11 -26.85
N GLY A 1146 12.16 -11.81 -27.71
CA GLY A 1146 13.12 -12.79 -28.24
C GLY A 1146 14.00 -13.42 -27.16
N SER A 1147 14.31 -12.68 -26.09
CA SER A 1147 15.08 -13.17 -24.95
C SER A 1147 14.24 -14.14 -24.10
N VAL A 1148 13.00 -13.76 -23.78
CA VAL A 1148 12.06 -14.60 -23.01
C VAL A 1148 11.73 -15.88 -23.79
N ALA A 1149 11.49 -15.78 -25.09
CA ALA A 1149 11.32 -16.92 -26.00
C ALA A 1149 12.52 -17.87 -26.04
N SER A 1150 13.75 -17.31 -26.11
CA SER A 1150 14.96 -18.13 -26.11
C SER A 1150 15.15 -18.85 -24.77
N PHE A 1151 14.74 -18.22 -23.66
CA PHE A 1151 14.70 -18.87 -22.35
C PHE A 1151 13.68 -20.01 -22.29
N GLY A 1152 12.48 -19.81 -22.86
CA GLY A 1152 11.49 -20.88 -23.02
C GLY A 1152 12.01 -22.06 -23.81
N ALA A 1153 12.70 -21.81 -24.94
CA ALA A 1153 13.35 -22.86 -25.72
C ALA A 1153 14.44 -23.62 -24.94
N LEU A 1154 15.21 -22.95 -24.08
CA LEU A 1154 16.20 -23.61 -23.21
C LEU A 1154 15.53 -24.53 -22.18
N LEU A 1155 14.38 -24.15 -21.63
CA LEU A 1155 13.63 -25.01 -20.70
C LEU A 1155 13.26 -26.36 -21.33
N THR A 1156 13.04 -26.41 -22.65
CA THR A 1156 12.71 -27.68 -23.34
C THR A 1156 13.85 -28.70 -23.29
N MET A 1157 15.11 -28.28 -23.09
CA MET A 1157 16.25 -29.19 -22.98
C MET A 1157 16.25 -30.01 -21.68
N PHE A 1158 15.59 -29.52 -20.63
CA PHE A 1158 15.62 -30.13 -19.29
C PHE A 1158 14.43 -31.06 -19.01
N GLY A 1159 13.58 -31.30 -20.00
CA GLY A 1159 12.42 -32.20 -19.87
C GLY A 1159 11.22 -31.82 -20.73
N GLY A 1160 11.42 -31.16 -21.87
CA GLY A 1160 10.32 -30.67 -22.71
C GLY A 1160 9.72 -31.74 -23.61
N ASP A 1161 8.39 -31.77 -23.67
CA ASP A 1161 7.63 -32.64 -24.58
C ASP A 1161 7.81 -32.24 -26.06
N THR A 1162 7.50 -33.16 -26.97
CA THR A 1162 7.56 -32.95 -28.43
C THR A 1162 6.78 -31.72 -28.88
N LEU A 1163 5.66 -31.41 -28.22
CA LEU A 1163 4.85 -30.22 -28.49
C LEU A 1163 5.56 -28.92 -28.07
N GLN A 1164 6.22 -28.89 -26.91
CA GLN A 1164 6.98 -27.73 -26.44
C GLN A 1164 8.15 -27.44 -27.39
N GLN A 1165 8.85 -28.49 -27.82
CA GLN A 1165 9.95 -28.40 -28.78
C GLN A 1165 9.49 -27.86 -30.15
N ALA A 1166 8.32 -28.30 -30.65
CA ALA A 1166 7.75 -27.82 -31.90
C ALA A 1166 7.32 -26.34 -31.81
N VAL A 1167 6.74 -25.92 -30.69
CA VAL A 1167 6.35 -24.52 -30.44
C VAL A 1167 7.58 -23.60 -30.43
N SER A 1168 8.67 -23.99 -29.76
CA SER A 1168 9.92 -23.21 -29.77
C SER A 1168 10.53 -23.08 -31.18
N LEU A 1169 10.50 -24.15 -32.00
CA LEU A 1169 10.93 -24.09 -33.41
C LEU A 1169 10.09 -23.07 -34.20
N LEU A 1170 8.76 -23.15 -34.10
CA LEU A 1170 7.86 -22.22 -34.77
C LEU A 1170 8.11 -20.76 -34.35
N LEU A 1171 8.44 -20.53 -33.09
CA LEU A 1171 8.70 -19.20 -32.58
C LEU A 1171 10.01 -18.60 -33.12
N PHE A 1172 11.06 -19.41 -33.30
CA PHE A 1172 12.28 -18.98 -33.99
C PHE A 1172 12.09 -18.75 -35.49
N VAL A 1173 11.23 -19.55 -36.15
CA VAL A 1173 10.81 -19.29 -37.53
C VAL A 1173 10.08 -17.95 -37.61
N ALA A 1174 9.17 -17.67 -36.68
CA ALA A 1174 8.46 -16.40 -36.61
C ALA A 1174 9.42 -15.22 -36.40
N LEU A 1175 10.42 -15.37 -35.51
CA LEU A 1175 11.46 -14.36 -35.30
C LEU A 1175 12.31 -14.12 -36.57
N LEU A 1176 12.64 -15.18 -37.31
CA LEU A 1176 13.36 -15.09 -38.59
C LEU A 1176 12.55 -14.33 -39.63
N VAL A 1177 11.28 -14.67 -39.80
CA VAL A 1177 10.35 -14.01 -40.73
C VAL A 1177 10.15 -12.54 -40.35
N ALA A 1178 9.95 -12.26 -39.06
CA ALA A 1178 9.84 -10.89 -38.55
C ALA A 1178 11.12 -10.09 -38.84
N GLY A 1179 12.30 -10.67 -38.62
CA GLY A 1179 13.57 -10.04 -38.95
C GLY A 1179 13.73 -9.72 -40.43
N LEU A 1180 13.31 -10.64 -41.31
CA LEU A 1180 13.36 -10.44 -42.76
C LEU A 1180 12.39 -9.35 -43.21
N SER A 1181 11.22 -9.25 -42.57
CA SER A 1181 10.21 -8.22 -42.90
C SER A 1181 10.60 -6.81 -42.45
N ILE A 1182 11.38 -6.68 -41.37
CA ILE A 1182 11.80 -5.40 -40.78
C ILE A 1182 13.16 -4.94 -41.36
N ASP A 1183 13.79 -5.72 -42.25
CA ASP A 1183 15.15 -5.50 -42.77
C ASP A 1183 16.22 -5.36 -41.65
N GLU A 1184 15.94 -5.92 -40.46
CA GLU A 1184 16.82 -5.84 -39.30
C GLU A 1184 17.69 -7.09 -39.20
N ARG A 1185 18.99 -6.89 -39.41
CA ARG A 1185 20.00 -7.96 -39.47
C ARG A 1185 20.11 -8.77 -38.18
N LEU A 1186 19.78 -8.17 -37.03
CA LEU A 1186 19.89 -8.85 -35.73
C LEU A 1186 18.86 -9.98 -35.60
N PHE A 1187 17.60 -9.74 -35.95
CA PHE A 1187 16.52 -10.71 -35.80
C PHE A 1187 16.57 -11.81 -36.87
N THR A 1188 17.01 -11.49 -38.08
CA THR A 1188 17.24 -12.49 -39.15
C THR A 1188 18.31 -13.50 -38.75
N ILE A 1189 19.43 -13.03 -38.21
CA ILE A 1189 20.51 -13.91 -37.73
C ILE A 1189 20.03 -14.72 -36.52
N TRP A 1190 19.38 -14.08 -35.55
CA TRP A 1190 18.91 -14.75 -34.34
C TRP A 1190 17.89 -15.86 -34.65
N GLY A 1191 16.89 -15.58 -35.49
CA GLY A 1191 15.92 -16.57 -35.94
C GLY A 1191 16.55 -17.70 -36.76
N ALA A 1192 17.48 -17.38 -37.68
CA ALA A 1192 18.16 -18.41 -38.49
C ALA A 1192 18.99 -19.37 -37.62
N ILE A 1193 19.66 -18.87 -36.59
CA ILE A 1193 20.39 -19.69 -35.62
C ILE A 1193 19.41 -20.58 -34.84
N GLY A 1194 18.33 -20.02 -34.31
CA GLY A 1194 17.33 -20.77 -33.54
C GLY A 1194 16.66 -21.89 -34.34
N VAL A 1195 16.28 -21.61 -35.60
CA VAL A 1195 15.72 -22.61 -36.52
C VAL A 1195 16.74 -23.71 -36.83
N SER A 1196 17.97 -23.34 -37.15
CA SER A 1196 19.02 -24.31 -37.47
C SER A 1196 19.31 -25.24 -36.29
N ALA A 1197 19.44 -24.69 -35.08
CA ALA A 1197 19.67 -25.46 -33.86
C ALA A 1197 18.51 -26.44 -33.56
N SER A 1198 17.28 -25.99 -33.76
CA SER A 1198 16.07 -26.80 -33.55
C SER A 1198 15.94 -27.93 -34.59
N VAL A 1199 16.29 -27.69 -35.85
CA VAL A 1199 16.25 -28.71 -36.93
C VAL A 1199 17.38 -29.74 -36.75
N LEU A 1200 18.57 -29.30 -36.35
CA LEU A 1200 19.70 -30.19 -36.04
C LEU A 1200 19.37 -31.18 -34.92
N TRP A 1201 18.58 -30.76 -33.95
CA TRP A 1201 18.09 -31.62 -32.88
C TRP A 1201 17.10 -32.68 -33.40
N TYR A 1202 16.29 -32.36 -34.41
CA TYR A 1202 15.14 -33.17 -34.87
C TYR A 1202 15.51 -34.32 -35.83
N TRP A 1203 16.62 -34.22 -36.58
CA TRP A 1203 16.92 -35.08 -37.74
C TRP A 1203 17.98 -36.18 -37.50
N ARG A 1204 18.08 -36.69 -36.26
CA ARG A 1204 19.13 -37.61 -35.79
C ARG A 1204 19.19 -39.00 -36.48
N GLY A 1205 18.27 -39.34 -37.41
CA GLY A 1205 18.01 -40.73 -37.86
C GLY A 1205 18.58 -41.24 -39.21
N PHE A 1206 18.43 -40.55 -40.36
CA PHE A 1206 18.65 -41.17 -41.70
C PHE A 1206 19.29 -40.26 -42.79
N THR A 1207 20.01 -39.22 -42.41
CA THR A 1207 20.20 -38.02 -43.24
C THR A 1207 21.57 -37.87 -43.91
N PHE A 1208 22.55 -38.74 -43.61
CA PHE A 1208 23.97 -38.50 -43.92
C PHE A 1208 24.35 -38.71 -45.38
N VAL A 1209 23.80 -39.76 -46.01
CA VAL A 1209 24.12 -40.12 -47.41
C VAL A 1209 23.50 -39.12 -48.39
N LEU A 1210 22.27 -38.67 -48.13
CA LEU A 1210 21.55 -37.73 -48.98
C LEU A 1210 22.18 -36.31 -48.94
N LEU A 1211 22.61 -35.87 -47.74
CA LEU A 1211 23.31 -34.60 -47.54
C LEU A 1211 24.69 -34.57 -48.22
N ALA A 1212 25.43 -35.69 -48.21
CA ALA A 1212 26.74 -35.78 -48.87
C ALA A 1212 26.62 -35.60 -50.39
N VAL A 1213 25.67 -36.29 -51.00
CA VAL A 1213 25.43 -36.25 -52.46
C VAL A 1213 24.93 -34.87 -52.88
N LEU A 1214 23.99 -34.27 -52.13
CA LEU A 1214 23.48 -32.93 -52.40
C LEU A 1214 24.58 -31.86 -52.27
N ALA A 1215 25.44 -31.97 -51.26
CA ALA A 1215 26.59 -31.07 -51.07
C ALA A 1215 27.56 -31.13 -52.25
N LEU A 1216 27.94 -32.33 -52.69
CA LEU A 1216 28.83 -32.52 -53.84
C LEU A 1216 28.21 -32.00 -55.15
N LEU A 1217 26.90 -32.17 -55.34
CA LEU A 1217 26.17 -31.69 -56.52
C LEU A 1217 26.10 -30.15 -56.55
N LEU A 1218 25.87 -29.50 -55.41
CA LEU A 1218 25.88 -28.05 -55.27
C LEU A 1218 27.29 -27.45 -55.46
N ILE A 1219 28.32 -28.11 -54.95
CA ILE A 1219 29.73 -27.71 -55.14
C ILE A 1219 30.11 -27.84 -56.62
N GLY A 1220 29.78 -28.95 -57.27
CA GLY A 1220 30.02 -29.16 -58.71
C GLY A 1220 29.31 -28.12 -59.57
N LEU A 1221 28.05 -27.79 -59.26
CA LEU A 1221 27.27 -26.78 -59.96
C LEU A 1221 27.82 -25.36 -59.75
N ALA A 1222 28.32 -25.04 -58.55
CA ALA A 1222 28.96 -23.76 -58.26
C ALA A 1222 30.29 -23.59 -59.01
N ILE A 1223 31.12 -24.63 -59.06
CA ILE A 1223 32.41 -24.63 -59.79
C ILE A 1223 32.16 -24.54 -61.30
N TRP A 1224 31.21 -25.31 -61.83
CA TRP A 1224 30.82 -25.24 -63.24
C TRP A 1224 30.32 -23.85 -63.64
N ARG A 1225 29.54 -23.19 -62.78
CA ARG A 1225 29.02 -21.84 -63.00
C ARG A 1225 30.10 -20.75 -62.88
N LEU A 1226 31.15 -20.98 -62.08
CA LEU A 1226 32.32 -20.11 -61.99
C LEU A 1226 33.24 -20.24 -63.22
N ASN A 1227 33.36 -21.43 -63.81
CA ASN A 1227 34.29 -21.71 -64.90
C ASN A 1227 33.79 -21.29 -66.30
N ARG A 1228 32.49 -21.00 -66.46
CA ARG A 1228 31.86 -20.62 -67.75
C ARG A 1228 31.98 -19.15 -68.15
N LYS A 1229 32.78 -18.32 -67.46
CA LYS A 1229 32.91 -16.88 -67.80
C LYS A 1229 34.23 -16.56 -68.52
N PRO A 1230 34.19 -15.82 -69.65
CA PRO A 1230 35.40 -15.35 -70.33
C PRO A 1230 36.18 -14.34 -69.48
N PRO A 1231 37.49 -14.17 -69.72
CA PRO A 1231 38.32 -13.23 -68.98
C PRO A 1231 37.77 -11.81 -69.09
N HIS A 1232 37.46 -11.19 -67.95
CA HIS A 1232 37.55 -9.74 -67.88
C HIS A 1232 39.02 -9.43 -67.65
N ASN A 1233 39.67 -8.89 -68.68
CA ASN A 1233 40.99 -8.31 -68.58
C ASN A 1233 40.98 -7.23 -67.50
N GLY A 1234 42.06 -7.17 -66.74
CA GLY A 1234 42.23 -6.23 -65.65
C GLY A 1234 42.33 -4.79 -66.14
N ASP A 1235 41.90 -3.89 -65.27
CA ASP A 1235 42.72 -2.74 -64.91
C ASP A 1235 43.25 -3.01 -63.51
N ASP A 1236 44.54 -3.30 -63.42
CA ASP A 1236 45.32 -3.21 -62.20
C ASP A 1236 45.61 -1.73 -61.92
N GLY A 1237 45.63 -1.35 -60.63
CA GLY A 1237 46.38 -0.19 -60.15
C GLY A 1237 45.67 1.17 -60.23
N GLY A 1238 45.01 1.56 -59.14
CA GLY A 1238 44.56 2.94 -58.96
C GLY A 1238 43.91 3.14 -57.60
N SER A 1239 44.71 3.50 -56.60
CA SER A 1239 44.23 4.09 -55.36
C SER A 1239 43.33 5.30 -55.66
N PRO A 1240 42.08 5.36 -55.15
CA PRO A 1240 41.41 6.65 -55.05
C PRO A 1240 42.04 7.38 -53.87
N SER A 1241 43.02 8.21 -54.18
CA SER A 1241 43.41 9.34 -53.35
C SER A 1241 42.16 10.16 -53.07
N VAL A 1242 41.63 10.04 -51.85
CA VAL A 1242 40.62 10.98 -51.35
C VAL A 1242 41.34 12.31 -51.12
N LYS A 1243 41.27 13.20 -52.11
CA LYS A 1243 41.53 14.63 -51.91
C LYS A 1243 40.60 15.17 -50.80
N PRO A 1244 41.09 16.05 -49.92
CA PRO A 1244 40.27 16.67 -48.91
C PRO A 1244 39.37 17.73 -49.56
N ALA A 1245 38.07 17.68 -49.27
CA ALA A 1245 37.15 18.76 -49.63
C ALA A 1245 37.36 19.96 -48.68
N PRO A 1246 37.26 21.21 -49.18
CA PRO A 1246 37.73 22.40 -48.49
C PRO A 1246 36.79 22.86 -47.37
N ALA A 1247 37.38 23.54 -46.39
CA ALA A 1247 36.69 24.31 -45.38
C ALA A 1247 35.76 25.36 -46.02
N THR A 1248 34.51 25.40 -45.58
CA THR A 1248 33.64 26.56 -45.74
C THR A 1248 33.16 26.99 -44.36
N THR A 1249 33.84 28.01 -43.87
CA THR A 1249 33.35 28.95 -42.87
C THR A 1249 32.13 29.70 -43.43
N ALA A 1250 31.00 29.64 -42.73
CA ALA A 1250 29.99 30.69 -42.78
C ALA A 1250 29.31 30.76 -41.41
N ALA A 1251 29.70 31.80 -40.66
CA ALA A 1251 29.02 32.27 -39.46
C ALA A 1251 27.67 32.89 -39.80
N THR A 1252 26.72 32.85 -38.84
CA THR A 1252 25.78 33.92 -38.40
C THR A 1252 24.60 33.30 -37.60
N PRO A 1253 23.85 34.04 -36.76
CA PRO A 1253 24.14 34.14 -35.33
C PRO A 1253 22.96 33.66 -34.44
N VAL A 1254 23.25 33.61 -33.14
CA VAL A 1254 22.31 33.40 -32.03
C VAL A 1254 21.33 34.57 -31.88
N ALA A 1255 20.05 34.27 -31.61
CA ALA A 1255 19.12 35.13 -30.85
C ALA A 1255 18.03 34.28 -30.14
N PRO A 1256 17.38 34.76 -29.05
CA PRO A 1256 16.98 33.94 -27.90
C PRO A 1256 15.46 33.82 -27.57
N GLY A 1257 15.10 32.81 -26.75
CA GLY A 1257 13.91 32.76 -25.86
C GLY A 1257 12.63 32.09 -26.41
N PRO A 1258 11.63 31.68 -25.57
CA PRO A 1258 11.44 31.93 -24.12
C PRO A 1258 11.22 30.63 -23.27
N PRO A 1259 11.00 30.71 -21.95
CA PRO A 1259 11.22 29.59 -21.02
C PRO A 1259 9.96 28.74 -20.79
N LYS A 1260 10.16 27.43 -20.57
CA LYS A 1260 9.34 26.57 -19.70
C LYS A 1260 10.20 25.47 -19.08
#